data_AF-A0AAT9H154-F1
#
_entry.id   AF-A0AAT9H154-F1
#
_cell.length_a   1.000
_cell.length_b   1.000
_cell.length_c   1.000
_cell.angle_alpha   90.00
_cell.angle_beta   90.00
_cell.angle_gamma   90.00
#
_symmetry.space_group_name_H-M   'P 1'
#
loop_
_entity.id
_entity.type
_entity.pdbx_description
1 polymer ?
#
loop_
_entity_poly.entity_id
_entity_poly.type
_entity_poly.pdbx_seq_one_letter_code
_entity_poly.pdbx_strand_id
1 'polypeptide(L)'
;MSFGDSKLKIPYFSGNSFRYDTTKKSIILLLNLTESGYSNYNSIQIFNVVYESVSTADLGDLSLENIHEKPNETLKTTTSRDLKQVFLSLSPIIKEGNSFKRIRSFSYKKTADSSAKNNNTSSFQKSNTVYNSVLATGDWYRFYIEKSGVYKISRSFLQSLGFDPGKTDPRRIKIYGNGGKMLPLANNVYYPEDLAENAIQIVGETDGVFNNEDYILFYGEGVENWNTESQTNLNLYDTKSYYYITTTGGDGKRIAPLNQPTANSTLDLNTFDDYQFHEIDKINIAHLGRQWLGESFDITQEQEFSFNFPNIDTSVPVKIELKAASAAYTPTSFTISANGQNIGNLNFQALALNSDIKYYNQELPSNAAFTGTENVKIKLTYNNNGVPGSKGYLDFINLTAKRKLLGIGKQFRFQYNLAGSTPGIANYTIGNAAAISQIWDVTDPANTLKIENNNQPNFSFKASLGEIRTYIALDPADYYAPLKESQSKVTNQNLKGTLFRNAQNSFQDIDYIIVTPKTLVSQAEKLATFHRINSNLNVKVIPLENIYQEFSSGKQDVAAIRNCIRYLYNNASTSDKRLKYVNLFGDASFDYKDRITNNTNIVPVYQSVISNSTGEASFASDDFYGLMDPNEGVVVFPFGGIDIAVGRMLISDNAQASEMVNKVLEYHDQKSFGNWRNNVVMVSDDSDRASDATLQSRQNTLADAISAQKPFLNIEKIFLDSYTQEASAGGSRYPKARTDIFNAFEKGALVFNYLGHGGEDGLAAERIWEKSDGQNLNNQYKYPLFITITCEFSRFDDPTRPTAGEYTFWNPKGGAISMLTTIRAIGQYNAENFNDSLNKNLFSYGSSQYTSIAEALRISKNENPSSSSNVIFYIGDPALMLSIPKPKINLTKINDIAISQPIPDFKSLSKIKITGEITDENNTLLSNYNGELATAIFDKLITSSTLNNDGYSPAMSFKILGETIFRGNASITNGQFEFSFVVPRDIRVPVDYGRISFYAKKNQTLENQSGYNTTIKIGGINENAPQDNISPKVKLYMNDETFVSGGITNESPFLLAFLEDENGINTASGIGHDITAVLDGDVSNPFVLNDYYQTKLDDYTSGNLRFPLRNLAAGMHTITFTAWDVYNNPVTSEIQFIVVGNESLTLTHVLNYPNPFSTYTQFWFSHNRPYEPLDVQVQVMTITGKVVWTKNQIVTTEGFLSRDITWDGKDDFGDRIGKGVYIYKLTVKSNLTNKKAEKYEKLVIL
;
A
#
# COMPACT_ATOMS: atom_id res chain seq x y z
N MET A 1 -2.49 12.96 -24.06
CA MET A 1 -2.39 12.11 -22.86
C MET A 1 -3.65 11.29 -22.75
N SER A 2 -3.56 10.05 -22.29
CA SER A 2 -4.71 9.15 -22.12
C SER A 2 -4.77 8.68 -20.67
N PHE A 3 -5.99 8.55 -20.14
CA PHE A 3 -6.31 8.00 -18.83
C PHE A 3 -7.40 6.95 -19.03
N GLY A 4 -7.01 5.68 -19.10
CA GLY A 4 -7.91 4.59 -19.52
C GLY A 4 -8.62 4.93 -20.83
N ASP A 5 -9.96 4.95 -20.79
CA ASP A 5 -10.79 5.23 -21.96
C ASP A 5 -10.92 6.71 -22.36
N SER A 6 -10.45 7.63 -21.52
CA SER A 6 -10.59 9.07 -21.74
C SER A 6 -9.38 9.68 -22.45
N LYS A 7 -9.65 10.64 -23.34
CA LYS A 7 -8.63 11.34 -24.13
C LYS A 7 -8.53 12.79 -23.72
N LEU A 8 -7.30 13.22 -23.47
CA LEU A 8 -6.96 14.62 -23.23
C LEU A 8 -5.90 15.10 -24.24
N LYS A 9 -6.23 16.12 -25.02
CA LYS A 9 -5.33 16.79 -25.96
C LYS A 9 -4.66 17.97 -25.26
N ILE A 10 -3.35 17.91 -25.08
CA ILE A 10 -2.56 19.03 -24.56
C ILE A 10 -1.26 19.19 -25.36
N PRO A 11 -0.62 20.37 -25.31
CA PRO A 11 0.70 20.58 -25.89
C PRO A 11 1.74 19.58 -25.36
N TYR A 12 2.53 19.01 -26.27
CA TYR A 12 3.67 18.16 -25.92
C TYR A 12 4.97 18.97 -25.89
N PHE A 13 5.82 18.64 -24.93
CA PHE A 13 7.19 19.15 -24.82
C PHE A 13 8.15 17.98 -24.61
N SER A 14 9.35 18.06 -25.19
CA SER A 14 10.34 17.00 -25.06
C SER A 14 10.97 16.94 -23.67
N GLY A 15 11.39 15.74 -23.26
CA GLY A 15 12.03 15.48 -21.97
C GLY A 15 11.04 15.25 -20.83
N ASN A 16 11.57 15.15 -19.59
CA ASN A 16 10.82 14.69 -18.43
C ASN A 16 10.53 15.81 -17.42
N SER A 17 10.70 17.07 -17.81
CA SER A 17 10.55 18.23 -16.92
C SER A 17 9.16 18.87 -16.95
N PHE A 18 8.26 18.43 -17.83
CA PHE A 18 6.93 19.02 -17.97
C PHE A 18 5.89 18.22 -17.18
N ARG A 19 5.04 18.92 -16.43
CA ARG A 19 3.97 18.36 -15.61
C ARG A 19 2.64 18.90 -16.11
N TYR A 20 1.67 18.02 -16.25
CA TYR A 20 0.29 18.41 -16.45
C TYR A 20 -0.45 18.28 -15.13
N ASP A 21 -1.01 19.40 -14.66
CA ASP A 21 -1.91 19.42 -13.51
C ASP A 21 -3.33 19.14 -14.03
N THR A 22 -3.83 17.94 -13.76
CA THR A 22 -5.17 17.48 -14.17
C THR A 22 -6.29 18.29 -13.53
N THR A 23 -6.05 18.85 -12.34
CA THR A 23 -7.04 19.63 -11.58
C THR A 23 -7.18 21.02 -12.17
N LYS A 24 -6.05 21.70 -12.38
CA LYS A 24 -6.01 23.05 -12.96
C LYS A 24 -6.10 23.06 -14.48
N LYS A 25 -5.97 21.91 -15.13
CA LYS A 25 -5.81 21.78 -16.58
C LYS A 25 -4.72 22.73 -17.11
N SER A 26 -3.56 22.72 -16.44
CA SER A 26 -2.43 23.61 -16.74
C SER A 26 -1.14 22.82 -16.90
N ILE A 27 -0.17 23.34 -17.66
CA ILE A 27 1.16 22.74 -17.80
C ILE A 27 2.19 23.60 -17.06
N ILE A 28 3.10 22.94 -16.35
CA ILE A 28 4.22 23.56 -15.66
C ILE A 28 5.52 22.89 -16.11
N LEU A 29 6.57 23.68 -16.33
CA LEU A 29 7.94 23.17 -16.41
C LEU A 29 8.52 23.15 -15.00
N LEU A 30 8.95 21.98 -14.54
CA LEU A 30 9.66 21.74 -13.29
C LEU A 30 11.04 21.14 -13.59
N LEU A 31 12.08 21.96 -13.50
CA LEU A 31 13.46 21.58 -13.80
C LEU A 31 14.25 21.43 -12.49
N ASN A 32 14.84 20.26 -12.26
CA ASN A 32 15.73 20.03 -11.12
C ASN A 32 17.09 20.74 -11.36
N LEU A 33 17.44 21.67 -10.48
CA LEU A 33 18.64 22.51 -10.53
C LEU A 33 19.62 22.21 -9.38
N THR A 34 19.50 21.03 -8.76
CA THR A 34 20.31 20.64 -7.60
C THR A 34 21.78 20.45 -8.00
N GLU A 35 22.70 21.09 -7.27
CA GLU A 35 24.17 21.05 -7.48
C GLU A 35 24.89 20.63 -6.20
N SER A 36 26.09 20.06 -6.33
CA SER A 36 26.97 19.75 -5.20
C SER A 36 27.63 21.02 -4.64
N GLY A 37 27.51 21.27 -3.33
CA GLY A 37 28.00 22.51 -2.69
C GLY A 37 26.94 23.60 -2.63
N TYR A 38 25.97 23.41 -1.75
CA TYR A 38 24.76 24.23 -1.64
C TYR A 38 25.05 25.69 -1.22
N SER A 39 24.48 26.64 -1.98
CA SER A 39 24.32 28.05 -1.58
C SER A 39 22.82 28.35 -1.48
N ASN A 40 22.36 29.08 -0.45
CA ASN A 40 20.95 29.51 -0.34
C ASN A 40 20.60 30.46 -1.50
N TYR A 41 20.00 29.93 -2.57
CA TYR A 41 19.45 30.72 -3.66
C TYR A 41 17.98 31.03 -3.37
N ASN A 42 17.65 32.31 -3.23
CA ASN A 42 16.27 32.73 -2.94
C ASN A 42 15.56 33.30 -4.18
N SER A 43 16.29 33.52 -5.28
CA SER A 43 15.71 34.01 -6.53
C SER A 43 16.37 33.41 -7.77
N ILE A 44 15.57 33.28 -8.81
CA ILE A 44 15.98 32.89 -10.16
C ILE A 44 15.52 33.96 -11.14
N GLN A 45 16.35 34.24 -12.13
CA GLN A 45 15.99 35.07 -13.26
C GLN A 45 16.20 34.25 -14.54
N ILE A 46 15.16 34.18 -15.38
CA ILE A 46 15.30 33.67 -16.74
C ILE A 46 15.60 34.83 -17.70
N PHE A 47 16.41 34.57 -18.72
CA PHE A 47 16.78 35.53 -19.76
C PHE A 47 17.00 34.80 -21.09
N ASN A 48 17.18 35.55 -22.19
CA ASN A 48 17.27 34.98 -23.55
C ASN A 48 16.09 34.04 -23.88
N VAL A 49 14.88 34.39 -23.46
CA VAL A 49 13.69 33.56 -23.68
C VAL A 49 13.28 33.64 -25.15
N VAL A 50 13.31 32.51 -25.85
CA VAL A 50 12.87 32.39 -27.24
C VAL A 50 11.46 31.83 -27.27
N TYR A 51 10.53 32.60 -27.82
CA TYR A 51 9.12 32.22 -27.94
C TYR A 51 8.77 31.73 -29.35
N GLU A 52 7.74 30.91 -29.42
CA GLU A 52 7.06 30.51 -30.65
C GLU A 52 5.55 30.67 -30.46
N SER A 53 4.87 31.23 -31.46
CA SER A 53 3.41 31.37 -31.43
C SER A 53 2.71 30.01 -31.43
N VAL A 54 1.63 29.91 -30.65
CA VAL A 54 0.79 28.70 -30.53
C VAL A 54 -0.65 29.08 -30.84
N SER A 55 -1.33 28.31 -31.68
CA SER A 55 -2.75 28.55 -31.97
C SER A 55 -3.62 28.09 -30.78
N THR A 56 -4.83 28.65 -30.65
CA THR A 56 -5.80 28.18 -29.62
C THR A 56 -6.14 26.69 -29.79
N ALA A 57 -6.18 26.19 -31.02
CA ALA A 57 -6.44 24.78 -31.32
C ALA A 57 -5.30 23.83 -30.87
N ASP A 58 -4.07 24.35 -30.78
CA ASP A 58 -2.90 23.61 -30.32
C ASP A 58 -2.80 23.55 -28.78
N LEU A 59 -3.46 24.46 -28.07
CA LEU A 59 -3.58 24.41 -26.60
C LEU A 59 -4.46 23.26 -26.13
N GLY A 60 -5.37 22.76 -26.98
CA GLY A 60 -6.26 21.65 -26.65
C GLY A 60 -7.10 21.93 -25.40
N ASP A 61 -7.03 21.03 -24.41
CA ASP A 61 -7.87 21.00 -23.21
C ASP A 61 -7.31 21.79 -22.02
N LEU A 62 -6.30 22.64 -22.24
CA LEU A 62 -5.82 23.54 -21.20
C LEU A 62 -6.88 24.58 -20.84
N SER A 63 -7.04 24.88 -19.55
CA SER A 63 -7.89 26.01 -19.16
C SER A 63 -7.18 27.32 -19.48
N LEU A 64 -7.76 28.10 -20.39
CA LEU A 64 -7.17 29.36 -20.87
C LEU A 64 -7.03 30.41 -19.75
N GLU A 65 -7.86 30.33 -18.71
CA GLU A 65 -7.79 31.23 -17.55
C GLU A 65 -6.57 30.95 -16.66
N ASN A 66 -6.01 29.74 -16.75
CA ASN A 66 -4.84 29.31 -15.99
C ASN A 66 -3.51 29.52 -16.75
N ILE A 67 -3.56 30.08 -17.96
CA ILE A 67 -2.37 30.47 -18.71
C ILE A 67 -1.99 31.90 -18.36
N HIS A 68 -0.82 32.06 -17.74
CA HIS A 68 -0.32 33.34 -17.25
C HIS A 68 0.21 34.26 -18.37
N GLU A 69 0.25 35.58 -18.12
CA GLU A 69 0.78 36.56 -19.08
C GLU A 69 2.32 36.55 -19.20
N LYS A 70 2.99 35.94 -18.22
CA LYS A 70 4.45 35.79 -18.15
C LYS A 70 4.81 34.41 -17.60
N PRO A 71 6.06 33.94 -17.77
CA PRO A 71 6.46 32.60 -17.35
C PRO A 71 6.31 32.34 -15.84
N ASN A 72 6.31 33.35 -14.98
CA ASN A 72 6.16 33.21 -13.52
C ASN A 72 7.19 32.24 -12.93
N GLU A 73 8.47 32.44 -13.26
CA GLU A 73 9.56 31.62 -12.75
C GLU A 73 9.69 31.72 -11.22
N THR A 74 9.80 30.56 -10.56
CA THR A 74 9.99 30.45 -9.11
C THR A 74 10.99 29.35 -8.79
N LEU A 75 11.74 29.52 -7.71
CA LEU A 75 12.51 28.43 -7.11
C LEU A 75 11.67 27.76 -6.02
N LYS A 76 11.53 26.45 -6.11
CA LYS A 76 10.95 25.59 -5.08
C LYS A 76 12.09 24.79 -4.46
N THR A 77 12.25 24.90 -3.14
CA THR A 77 13.23 24.10 -2.41
C THR A 77 12.48 23.12 -1.52
N THR A 78 12.82 21.85 -1.66
CA THR A 78 12.35 20.75 -0.80
C THR A 78 13.55 20.17 -0.07
N THR A 79 13.35 19.75 1.17
CA THR A 79 14.39 19.08 1.95
C THR A 79 13.91 17.66 2.25
N SER A 80 14.80 16.68 2.17
CA SER A 80 14.51 15.32 2.63
C SER A 80 15.77 14.71 3.21
N ARG A 81 15.75 14.26 4.47
CA ARG A 81 16.93 13.73 5.18
C ARG A 81 18.17 14.63 5.04
N ASP A 82 17.99 15.93 5.26
CA ASP A 82 19.01 16.98 5.10
C ASP A 82 19.51 17.22 3.65
N LEU A 83 19.02 16.44 2.66
CA LEU A 83 19.27 16.69 1.25
C LEU A 83 18.31 17.75 0.72
N LYS A 84 18.88 18.89 0.31
CA LYS A 84 18.11 19.97 -0.31
C LYS A 84 18.07 19.81 -1.82
N GLN A 85 16.87 19.75 -2.37
CA GLN A 85 16.63 19.75 -3.81
C GLN A 85 16.00 21.08 -4.21
N VAL A 86 16.49 21.65 -5.31
CA VAL A 86 16.04 22.95 -5.81
C VAL A 86 15.46 22.76 -7.20
N PHE A 87 14.23 23.20 -7.39
CA PHE A 87 13.51 23.11 -8.66
C PHE A 87 13.15 24.49 -9.19
N LEU A 88 13.43 24.75 -10.46
CA LEU A 88 12.82 25.86 -11.20
C LEU A 88 11.43 25.44 -11.65
N SER A 89 10.42 26.21 -11.27
CA SER A 89 9.03 26.06 -11.72
C SER A 89 8.63 27.27 -12.56
N LEU A 90 8.11 27.07 -13.77
CA LEU A 90 7.56 28.15 -14.62
C LEU A 90 6.44 27.65 -15.54
N SER A 91 5.62 28.57 -16.04
CA SER A 91 4.64 28.35 -17.11
C SER A 91 5.33 28.32 -18.47
N PRO A 92 5.34 27.18 -19.19
CA PRO A 92 6.02 27.07 -20.47
C PRO A 92 5.20 27.69 -21.62
N ILE A 93 3.94 28.04 -21.36
CA ILE A 93 3.06 28.76 -22.28
C ILE A 93 2.62 30.04 -21.59
N ILE A 94 2.62 31.14 -22.34
CA ILE A 94 2.15 32.43 -21.87
C ILE A 94 1.06 32.99 -22.78
N LYS A 95 0.25 33.87 -22.22
CA LYS A 95 -0.75 34.66 -22.93
C LYS A 95 -0.21 36.06 -23.22
N GLU A 96 -0.28 36.50 -24.46
CA GLU A 96 0.08 37.86 -24.88
C GLU A 96 -1.13 38.48 -25.60
N GLY A 97 -1.89 39.30 -24.86
CA GLY A 97 -3.19 39.80 -25.31
C GLY A 97 -4.17 38.64 -25.57
N ASN A 98 -4.63 38.51 -26.82
CA ASN A 98 -5.51 37.41 -27.26
C ASN A 98 -4.74 36.26 -27.95
N SER A 99 -3.40 36.31 -27.96
CA SER A 99 -2.55 35.30 -28.57
C SER A 99 -1.77 34.50 -27.53
N PHE A 100 -1.26 33.32 -27.90
CA PHE A 100 -0.51 32.44 -27.01
C PHE A 100 0.87 32.14 -27.59
N LYS A 101 1.87 32.03 -26.72
CA LYS A 101 3.25 31.72 -27.09
C LYS A 101 3.79 30.63 -26.18
N ARG A 102 4.54 29.66 -26.72
CA ARG A 102 5.31 28.69 -25.95
C ARG A 102 6.79 29.06 -25.91
N ILE A 103 7.45 28.71 -24.81
CA ILE A 103 8.90 28.87 -24.66
C ILE A 103 9.60 27.72 -25.39
N ARG A 104 10.49 28.05 -26.34
CA ARG A 104 11.37 27.07 -27.01
C ARG A 104 12.68 26.87 -26.27
N SER A 105 13.26 27.95 -25.74
CA SER A 105 14.50 27.91 -24.98
C SER A 105 14.62 29.15 -24.10
N PHE A 106 15.43 29.04 -23.05
CA PHE A 106 15.78 30.15 -22.17
C PHE A 106 17.13 29.84 -21.51
N SER A 107 17.76 30.88 -20.98
CA SER A 107 18.88 30.79 -20.05
C SER A 107 18.41 31.20 -18.65
N TYR A 108 19.08 30.74 -17.60
CA TYR A 108 18.75 31.12 -16.23
C TYR A 108 19.99 31.51 -15.43
N LYS A 109 19.80 32.43 -14.48
CA LYS A 109 20.81 32.84 -13.50
C LYS A 109 20.21 32.74 -12.10
N LYS A 110 20.90 32.01 -11.24
CA LYS A 110 20.59 31.94 -9.81
C LYS A 110 21.27 33.10 -9.10
N THR A 111 20.55 33.81 -8.24
CA THR A 111 21.16 34.89 -7.44
C THR A 111 21.10 34.48 -5.97
N ALA A 112 22.28 34.36 -5.36
CA ALA A 112 22.39 34.25 -3.90
C ALA A 112 22.26 35.67 -3.35
N ASP A 113 21.22 35.93 -2.57
CA ASP A 113 21.11 37.22 -1.90
C ASP A 113 21.97 37.18 -0.64
N SER A 114 23.09 37.91 -0.65
CA SER A 114 23.95 38.11 0.52
C SER A 114 23.28 38.99 1.59
N SER A 115 22.13 39.58 1.26
CA SER A 115 21.25 40.36 2.14
C SER A 115 20.07 39.58 2.70
N ALA A 116 19.97 38.27 2.42
CA ALA A 116 18.99 37.42 3.08
C ALA A 116 19.34 37.39 4.58
N LYS A 117 18.74 38.32 5.35
CA LYS A 117 18.56 38.15 6.78
C LYS A 117 18.17 36.70 6.96
N ASN A 118 18.88 36.01 7.86
CA ASN A 118 18.37 34.78 8.45
C ASN A 118 16.97 35.12 9.00
N ASN A 119 15.95 34.98 8.17
CA ASN A 119 14.72 34.37 8.59
C ASN A 119 15.15 32.90 8.80
N ASN A 120 15.88 32.53 9.85
CA ASN A 120 15.31 32.44 11.19
C ASN A 120 13.85 32.96 11.23
N THR A 121 12.99 32.34 10.41
CA THR A 121 11.75 31.84 10.98
C THR A 121 12.19 31.24 12.29
N SER A 122 11.58 31.66 13.38
CA SER A 122 11.61 30.87 14.59
C SER A 122 11.12 29.48 14.19
N SER A 123 12.02 28.66 13.64
CA SER A 123 12.05 27.25 13.92
C SER A 123 11.89 27.26 15.41
N PHE A 124 10.78 26.71 15.87
CA PHE A 124 10.79 26.18 17.21
C PHE A 124 12.00 25.23 17.20
N GLN A 125 13.17 25.75 17.58
CA GLN A 125 14.31 24.97 17.99
C GLN A 125 13.85 24.32 19.27
N LYS A 126 12.94 23.34 19.13
CA LYS A 126 12.63 22.41 20.19
C LYS A 126 13.95 21.74 20.47
N SER A 127 14.43 21.92 21.69
CA SER A 127 15.47 21.03 22.20
C SER A 127 14.97 19.60 22.03
N ASN A 128 15.83 18.71 21.55
CA ASN A 128 15.61 17.27 21.54
C ASN A 128 15.46 16.78 22.99
N THR A 129 14.28 16.95 23.57
CA THR A 129 13.99 16.56 24.94
C THR A 129 12.89 15.53 24.91
N VAL A 130 13.29 14.27 25.04
CA VAL A 130 12.40 13.19 25.43
C VAL A 130 11.78 13.57 26.78
N TYR A 131 10.45 13.60 26.85
CA TYR A 131 9.69 13.95 28.05
C TYR A 131 8.63 12.90 28.32
N ASN A 132 8.17 12.81 29.57
CA ASN A 132 7.13 11.87 29.95
C ASN A 132 5.75 12.46 29.64
N SER A 133 4.82 11.64 29.15
CA SER A 133 3.42 12.05 29.05
C SER A 133 2.86 12.37 30.44
N VAL A 134 1.91 13.31 30.52
CA VAL A 134 1.13 13.54 31.74
C VAL A 134 0.39 12.27 32.18
N LEU A 135 0.04 11.38 31.24
CA LEU A 135 -0.57 10.07 31.52
C LEU A 135 0.42 9.03 32.06
N ALA A 136 1.72 9.35 32.18
CA ALA A 136 2.74 8.39 32.63
C ALA A 136 2.52 7.94 34.08
N THR A 137 1.93 8.81 34.90
CA THR A 137 1.65 8.55 36.31
C THR A 137 0.33 9.21 36.70
N GLY A 138 -0.36 8.64 37.69
CA GLY A 138 -1.59 9.20 38.24
C GLY A 138 -2.72 8.19 38.31
N ASP A 139 -3.85 8.65 38.82
CA ASP A 139 -5.13 7.94 38.78
C ASP A 139 -6.06 8.73 37.84
N TRP A 140 -6.28 8.18 36.64
CA TRP A 140 -6.91 8.86 35.52
C TRP A 140 -8.26 8.25 35.19
N TYR A 141 -9.26 9.10 35.00
CA TYR A 141 -10.59 8.71 34.54
C TYR A 141 -10.97 9.54 33.32
N ARG A 142 -11.40 8.89 32.24
CA ARG A 142 -11.79 9.50 30.98
C ARG A 142 -13.30 9.62 30.90
N PHE A 143 -13.74 10.75 30.33
CA PHE A 143 -15.10 10.99 29.90
C PHE A 143 -15.07 11.69 28.54
N TYR A 144 -16.22 11.88 27.90
CA TYR A 144 -16.29 12.57 26.63
C TYR A 144 -17.49 13.51 26.52
N ILE A 145 -17.40 14.41 25.54
CA ILE A 145 -18.45 15.33 25.13
C ILE A 145 -18.60 15.31 23.61
N GLU A 146 -19.70 15.83 23.10
CA GLU A 146 -19.98 15.91 21.65
C GLU A 146 -20.07 17.38 21.20
N LYS A 147 -20.74 18.23 21.99
CA LYS A 147 -21.00 19.64 21.67
C LYS A 147 -20.11 20.59 22.45
N SER A 148 -19.74 21.72 21.85
CA SER A 148 -19.00 22.78 22.55
C SER A 148 -19.89 23.53 23.53
N GLY A 149 -19.41 23.78 24.75
CA GLY A 149 -20.15 24.52 25.78
C GLY A 149 -19.58 24.33 27.18
N VAL A 150 -20.26 24.91 28.18
CA VAL A 150 -19.94 24.70 29.59
C VAL A 150 -20.70 23.51 30.15
N TYR A 151 -19.95 22.60 30.76
CA TYR A 151 -20.44 21.34 31.30
C TYR A 151 -20.39 21.35 32.84
N LYS A 152 -21.46 20.83 33.46
CA LYS A 152 -21.55 20.56 34.89
C LYS A 152 -21.19 19.11 35.18
N ILE A 153 -20.11 18.91 35.94
CA ILE A 153 -19.70 17.61 36.46
C ILE A 153 -20.15 17.49 37.91
N SER A 154 -21.17 16.66 38.16
CA SER A 154 -21.71 16.40 39.48
C SER A 154 -20.91 15.33 40.23
N ARG A 155 -21.08 15.28 41.56
CA ARG A 155 -20.58 14.18 42.39
C ARG A 155 -21.00 12.80 41.89
N SER A 156 -22.26 12.65 41.47
CA SER A 156 -22.80 11.40 40.94
C SER A 156 -22.14 10.98 39.63
N PHE A 157 -21.83 11.93 38.74
CA PHE A 157 -21.10 11.64 37.51
C PHE A 157 -19.68 11.16 37.82
N LEU A 158 -18.96 11.84 38.72
CA LEU A 158 -17.63 11.42 39.17
C LEU A 158 -17.65 9.98 39.72
N GLN A 159 -18.58 9.67 40.61
CA GLN A 159 -18.77 8.31 41.12
C GLN A 159 -19.06 7.29 40.00
N SER A 160 -19.82 7.69 38.98
CA SER A 160 -20.12 6.84 37.82
C SER A 160 -18.87 6.53 36.96
N LEU A 161 -17.83 7.36 37.01
CA LEU A 161 -16.53 7.07 36.40
C LEU A 161 -15.69 6.10 37.23
N GLY A 162 -16.08 5.82 38.48
CA GLY A 162 -15.26 5.11 39.47
C GLY A 162 -14.33 6.01 40.28
N PHE A 163 -14.46 7.34 40.15
CA PHE A 163 -13.74 8.32 40.95
C PHE A 163 -14.43 8.49 42.32
N ASP A 164 -13.68 8.51 43.43
CA ASP A 164 -14.21 8.70 44.79
C ASP A 164 -14.03 10.16 45.26
N PRO A 165 -15.03 11.04 45.05
CA PRO A 165 -14.94 12.44 45.46
C PRO A 165 -14.96 12.62 46.98
N GLY A 166 -15.36 11.60 47.76
CA GLY A 166 -15.40 11.68 49.22
C GLY A 166 -14.03 11.58 49.90
N LYS A 167 -13.00 11.14 49.17
CA LYS A 167 -11.64 10.95 49.70
C LYS A 167 -10.63 11.96 49.17
N THR A 168 -11.09 12.99 48.45
CA THR A 168 -10.21 13.93 47.77
C THR A 168 -10.55 15.36 48.15
N ASP A 169 -9.53 16.16 48.46
CA ASP A 169 -9.64 17.62 48.49
C ASP A 169 -10.04 18.13 47.08
N PRO A 170 -11.18 18.83 46.91
CA PRO A 170 -11.64 19.36 45.63
C PRO A 170 -10.58 20.26 44.95
N ARG A 171 -9.72 20.92 45.73
CA ARG A 171 -8.64 21.80 45.21
C ARG A 171 -7.67 21.07 44.30
N ARG A 172 -7.51 19.76 44.50
CA ARG A 172 -6.58 18.93 43.73
C ARG A 172 -7.13 18.42 42.40
N ILE A 173 -8.44 18.57 42.16
CA ILE A 173 -9.09 18.09 40.93
C ILE A 173 -8.58 18.88 39.72
N LYS A 174 -8.22 18.15 38.66
CA LYS A 174 -7.74 18.66 37.37
C LYS A 174 -8.50 18.01 36.23
N ILE A 175 -8.73 18.75 35.15
CA ILE A 175 -9.26 18.23 33.89
C ILE A 175 -8.23 18.47 32.79
N TYR A 176 -7.89 17.43 32.05
CA TYR A 176 -6.94 17.46 30.93
C TYR A 176 -7.65 17.09 29.62
N GLY A 177 -7.25 17.73 28.51
CA GLY A 177 -7.82 17.46 27.19
C GLY A 177 -7.56 18.59 26.20
N ASN A 178 -7.54 18.26 24.91
CA ASN A 178 -7.19 19.20 23.84
C ASN A 178 -8.37 19.55 22.91
N GLY A 179 -9.61 19.33 23.36
CA GLY A 179 -10.81 19.67 22.57
C GLY A 179 -11.15 18.66 21.47
N GLY A 180 -12.23 18.94 20.72
CA GLY A 180 -12.77 18.06 19.68
C GLY A 180 -12.34 18.40 18.26
N LYS A 181 -11.60 19.50 18.04
CA LYS A 181 -11.03 19.86 16.74
C LYS A 181 -10.15 18.75 16.14
N MET A 182 -10.18 18.64 14.81
CA MET A 182 -9.22 17.82 14.06
C MET A 182 -7.81 18.38 14.22
N LEU A 183 -6.81 17.50 14.22
CA LEU A 183 -5.42 17.95 14.29
C LEU A 183 -5.02 18.62 12.97
N PRO A 184 -4.16 19.65 13.01
CA PRO A 184 -3.68 20.30 11.79
C PRO A 184 -2.91 19.34 10.88
N LEU A 185 -3.25 19.37 9.59
CA LEU A 185 -2.52 18.61 8.58
C LEU A 185 -1.19 19.28 8.24
N ALA A 186 -1.05 20.60 8.37
CA ALA A 186 0.25 21.27 8.22
C ALA A 186 1.16 21.11 9.46
N ASN A 187 2.45 20.86 9.24
CA ASN A 187 3.45 20.67 10.32
C ASN A 187 3.80 21.96 11.08
N ASN A 188 3.57 23.14 10.48
CA ASN A 188 3.88 24.45 11.07
C ASN A 188 2.73 25.06 11.88
N VAL A 189 1.55 24.45 11.86
CA VAL A 189 0.42 24.90 12.68
C VAL A 189 0.56 24.30 14.07
N TYR A 190 0.52 25.15 15.09
CA TYR A 190 0.69 24.72 16.48
C TYR A 190 -0.47 23.82 16.94
N TYR A 191 -0.12 22.76 17.65
CA TYR A 191 -1.03 21.92 18.42
C TYR A 191 -0.31 21.51 19.73
N PRO A 192 -0.99 21.42 20.88
CA PRO A 192 -0.38 21.01 22.13
C PRO A 192 0.35 19.66 22.00
N GLU A 193 1.57 19.56 22.51
CA GLU A 193 2.36 18.32 22.37
C GLU A 193 1.87 17.19 23.26
N ASP A 194 1.12 17.50 24.31
CA ASP A 194 0.50 16.56 25.24
C ASP A 194 -0.87 17.08 25.67
N LEU A 195 -1.57 16.36 26.54
CA LEU A 195 -2.84 16.84 27.09
C LEU A 195 -2.62 18.14 27.88
N ALA A 196 -3.33 19.20 27.53
CA ALA A 196 -3.34 20.45 28.26
C ALA A 196 -4.26 20.39 29.48
N GLU A 197 -3.83 20.96 30.60
CA GLU A 197 -4.70 21.18 31.75
C GLU A 197 -5.66 22.35 31.47
N ASN A 198 -6.97 22.07 31.61
CA ASN A 198 -8.04 23.02 31.38
C ASN A 198 -8.39 23.75 32.68
N ALA A 199 -8.59 25.05 32.60
CA ALA A 199 -9.07 25.84 33.72
C ALA A 199 -10.50 25.44 34.09
N ILE A 200 -10.75 25.15 35.37
CA ILE A 200 -12.08 24.76 35.88
C ILE A 200 -12.57 25.73 36.96
N GLN A 201 -13.88 25.75 37.20
CA GLN A 201 -14.48 26.37 38.37
C GLN A 201 -15.11 25.29 39.23
N ILE A 202 -14.84 25.28 40.53
CA ILE A 202 -15.49 24.35 41.47
C ILE A 202 -16.40 25.16 42.40
N VAL A 203 -17.68 24.80 42.41
CA VAL A 203 -18.67 25.39 43.32
C VAL A 203 -18.72 24.51 44.57
N GLY A 204 -18.51 25.10 45.75
CA GLY A 204 -18.42 24.39 47.04
C GLY A 204 -16.99 24.07 47.51
N GLU A 205 -15.94 24.53 46.81
CA GLU A 205 -14.54 24.16 47.06
C GLU A 205 -13.95 24.53 48.45
N THR A 206 -14.54 25.50 49.15
CA THR A 206 -13.89 26.21 50.27
C THR A 206 -13.63 25.33 51.49
N ASP A 207 -14.54 24.41 51.82
CA ASP A 207 -14.44 23.56 53.01
C ASP A 207 -13.49 22.36 52.84
N GLY A 208 -12.95 22.16 51.63
CA GLY A 208 -12.04 21.06 51.31
C GLY A 208 -12.72 19.69 51.21
N VAL A 209 -14.04 19.63 51.13
CA VAL A 209 -14.82 18.39 50.98
C VAL A 209 -15.77 18.55 49.80
N PHE A 210 -15.73 17.63 48.83
CA PHE A 210 -16.66 17.67 47.70
C PHE A 210 -18.05 17.14 48.13
N ASN A 211 -18.97 17.99 48.57
CA ASN A 211 -20.30 17.63 49.03
C ASN A 211 -21.24 17.18 47.89
N ASN A 212 -22.48 16.77 48.22
CA ASN A 212 -23.46 16.33 47.21
C ASN A 212 -23.94 17.47 46.28
N GLU A 213 -23.98 18.70 46.79
CA GLU A 213 -24.39 19.89 46.04
C GLU A 213 -23.23 20.51 45.25
N ASP A 214 -22.00 20.05 45.48
CA ASP A 214 -20.80 20.58 44.83
C ASP A 214 -20.71 20.05 43.39
N TYR A 215 -20.12 20.87 42.52
CA TYR A 215 -19.94 20.54 41.12
C TYR A 215 -18.78 21.30 40.50
N ILE A 216 -18.27 20.75 39.40
CA ILE A 216 -17.24 21.37 38.57
C ILE A 216 -17.91 21.94 37.33
N LEU A 217 -17.55 23.15 36.95
CA LEU A 217 -17.83 23.73 35.65
C LEU A 217 -16.53 23.82 34.85
N PHE A 218 -16.58 23.43 33.59
CA PHE A 218 -15.49 23.63 32.64
C PHE A 218 -16.05 23.86 31.24
N TYR A 219 -15.30 24.59 30.41
CA TYR A 219 -15.63 24.73 29.00
C TYR A 219 -14.99 23.57 28.22
N GLY A 220 -15.81 22.81 27.52
CA GLY A 220 -15.38 21.76 26.63
C GLY A 220 -15.61 22.15 25.18
N GLU A 221 -14.61 21.98 24.33
CA GLU A 221 -14.75 22.10 22.88
C GLU A 221 -15.11 20.74 22.27
N GLY A 222 -16.25 20.67 21.58
CA GLY A 222 -16.79 19.48 20.91
C GLY A 222 -16.25 19.28 19.50
N VAL A 223 -16.86 18.36 18.75
CA VAL A 223 -16.39 17.91 17.42
C VAL A 223 -16.98 18.69 16.23
N GLU A 224 -17.91 19.60 16.50
CA GLU A 224 -18.61 20.40 15.49
C GLU A 224 -17.98 21.81 15.38
N ASN A 225 -17.07 21.99 14.43
CA ASN A 225 -16.45 23.28 14.12
C ASN A 225 -16.03 23.30 12.64
N TRP A 226 -16.21 24.44 11.96
CA TRP A 226 -15.71 24.61 10.60
C TRP A 226 -14.20 24.37 10.52
N ASN A 227 -13.78 23.47 9.63
CA ASN A 227 -12.39 23.19 9.32
C ASN A 227 -12.11 23.57 7.87
N THR A 228 -11.29 24.60 7.66
CA THR A 228 -10.98 25.12 6.33
C THR A 228 -10.18 24.12 5.47
N GLU A 229 -9.27 23.35 6.07
CA GLU A 229 -8.45 22.37 5.35
C GLU A 229 -9.29 21.21 4.78
N SER A 230 -10.34 20.81 5.50
CA SER A 230 -11.21 19.68 5.16
C SER A 230 -12.54 20.11 4.52
N GLN A 231 -12.89 21.39 4.61
CA GLN A 231 -14.12 21.99 4.07
C GLN A 231 -15.40 21.37 4.65
N THR A 232 -15.44 21.16 5.97
CA THR A 232 -16.55 20.52 6.70
C THR A 232 -16.73 21.16 8.08
N ASN A 233 -17.94 21.14 8.62
CA ASN A 233 -18.23 21.47 10.02
C ASN A 233 -18.06 20.29 10.97
N LEU A 234 -17.94 19.08 10.44
CA LEU A 234 -17.85 17.84 11.22
C LEU A 234 -16.39 17.40 11.33
N ASN A 235 -16.03 16.83 12.49
CA ASN A 235 -14.75 16.12 12.59
C ASN A 235 -14.79 14.89 11.67
N LEU A 236 -13.77 14.65 10.85
CA LEU A 236 -13.76 13.51 9.91
C LEU A 236 -13.50 12.16 10.57
N TYR A 237 -12.85 12.14 11.73
CA TYR A 237 -12.22 10.95 12.30
C TYR A 237 -12.90 10.41 13.55
N ASP A 238 -13.59 11.26 14.31
CA ASP A 238 -14.27 10.86 15.56
C ASP A 238 -15.59 11.64 15.73
N THR A 239 -16.49 11.13 16.57
CA THR A 239 -17.72 11.83 17.01
C THR A 239 -17.62 12.30 18.47
N LYS A 240 -16.53 11.95 19.17
CA LYS A 240 -16.33 12.24 20.58
C LYS A 240 -15.10 13.14 20.80
N SER A 241 -15.18 14.03 21.78
CA SER A 241 -14.04 14.75 22.35
C SER A 241 -13.78 14.27 23.77
N TYR A 242 -12.61 13.66 24.01
CA TYR A 242 -12.29 13.07 25.31
C TYR A 242 -11.52 14.01 26.22
N TYR A 243 -11.85 13.94 27.51
CA TYR A 243 -11.21 14.65 28.61
C TYR A 243 -10.91 13.66 29.75
N TYR A 244 -9.92 14.01 30.55
CA TYR A 244 -9.36 13.15 31.60
C TYR A 244 -9.37 13.90 32.93
N ILE A 245 -9.83 13.25 33.99
CA ILE A 245 -9.84 13.80 35.34
C ILE A 245 -8.85 13.06 36.24
N THR A 246 -8.13 13.81 37.07
CA THR A 246 -7.25 13.28 38.11
C THR A 246 -7.16 14.21 39.31
N THR A 247 -6.66 13.69 40.43
CA THR A 247 -6.36 14.44 41.66
C THR A 247 -4.90 14.31 42.10
N THR A 248 -4.11 13.60 41.31
CA THR A 248 -2.68 13.40 41.57
C THR A 248 -1.91 14.71 41.37
N GLY A 249 -0.82 14.93 42.09
CA GLY A 249 -0.02 16.17 42.03
C GLY A 249 -0.59 17.32 42.86
N GLY A 250 -0.24 18.57 42.54
CA GLY A 250 -0.63 19.77 43.30
C GLY A 250 -2.08 20.21 43.12
N ASP A 251 -2.36 21.49 43.35
CA ASP A 251 -3.68 22.07 43.08
C ASP A 251 -3.96 22.12 41.59
N GLY A 252 -5.24 22.04 41.21
CA GLY A 252 -5.67 22.15 39.83
C GLY A 252 -5.85 23.58 39.35
N LYS A 253 -5.75 23.77 38.04
CA LYS A 253 -5.95 25.07 37.39
C LYS A 253 -7.37 25.60 37.59
N ARG A 254 -7.50 26.88 37.91
CA ARG A 254 -8.80 27.55 38.12
C ARG A 254 -9.05 28.64 37.09
N ILE A 255 -10.31 28.85 36.75
CA ILE A 255 -10.74 29.96 35.89
C ILE A 255 -10.49 31.28 36.63
N ALA A 256 -9.59 32.09 36.08
CA ALA A 256 -9.20 33.38 36.61
C ALA A 256 -10.12 34.51 36.10
N PRO A 257 -10.25 35.63 36.82
CA PRO A 257 -10.98 36.79 36.31
C PRO A 257 -10.29 37.39 35.08
N LEU A 258 -11.07 37.81 34.09
CA LEU A 258 -10.57 38.54 32.91
C LEU A 258 -10.20 39.98 33.30
N ASN A 259 -8.96 40.37 33.00
CA ASN A 259 -8.51 41.75 33.17
C ASN A 259 -9.01 42.62 32.02
N GLN A 260 -9.97 43.50 32.28
CA GLN A 260 -10.55 44.38 31.27
C GLN A 260 -9.63 45.57 30.94
N PRO A 261 -9.57 46.03 29.68
CA PRO A 261 -8.85 47.25 29.31
C PRO A 261 -9.40 48.50 30.03
N THR A 262 -8.50 49.37 30.50
CA THR A 262 -8.86 50.60 31.24
C THR A 262 -9.14 51.80 30.33
N ALA A 263 -8.64 51.82 29.09
CA ALA A 263 -8.86 52.90 28.15
C ALA A 263 -10.34 52.99 27.68
N ASN A 264 -10.68 54.10 27.03
CA ASN A 264 -12.03 54.34 26.50
C ASN A 264 -12.35 53.35 25.37
N SER A 265 -13.61 52.95 25.25
CA SER A 265 -14.06 52.15 24.12
C SER A 265 -14.00 52.97 22.84
N THR A 266 -13.58 52.32 21.77
CA THR A 266 -13.61 52.85 20.40
C THR A 266 -14.78 52.29 19.59
N LEU A 267 -15.44 51.25 20.12
CA LEU A 267 -16.58 50.57 19.51
C LEU A 267 -17.51 50.06 20.62
N ASP A 268 -18.80 50.36 20.51
CA ASP A 268 -19.82 49.76 21.37
C ASP A 268 -20.57 48.67 20.61
N LEU A 269 -20.57 47.45 21.17
CA LEU A 269 -21.17 46.27 20.56
C LEU A 269 -22.37 45.81 21.40
N ASN A 270 -23.55 45.89 20.81
CA ASN A 270 -24.79 45.28 21.32
C ASN A 270 -25.27 44.14 20.41
N THR A 271 -24.44 43.72 19.45
CA THR A 271 -24.69 42.62 18.53
C THR A 271 -23.46 41.74 18.39
N PHE A 272 -23.65 40.51 17.91
CA PHE A 272 -22.60 39.54 17.64
C PHE A 272 -22.90 38.75 16.36
N ASP A 273 -21.86 38.12 15.83
CA ASP A 273 -21.98 37.25 14.65
C ASP A 273 -22.22 35.81 15.12
N ASP A 274 -23.41 35.28 14.85
CA ASP A 274 -23.81 33.92 15.19
C ASP A 274 -23.70 33.00 13.98
N TYR A 275 -23.25 31.77 14.22
CA TYR A 275 -22.98 30.77 13.19
C TYR A 275 -23.76 29.50 13.49
N GLN A 276 -24.58 29.07 12.53
CA GLN A 276 -25.28 27.79 12.56
C GLN A 276 -25.09 27.08 11.23
N PHE A 277 -25.12 25.74 11.25
CA PHE A 277 -24.98 24.94 10.05
C PHE A 277 -25.91 23.73 10.06
N HIS A 278 -26.20 23.21 8.88
CA HIS A 278 -26.78 21.88 8.66
C HIS A 278 -25.82 21.10 7.77
N GLU A 279 -25.27 20.03 8.30
CA GLU A 279 -24.36 19.12 7.61
C GLU A 279 -24.47 17.74 8.27
N ILE A 280 -24.59 16.69 7.46
CA ILE A 280 -24.63 15.30 7.92
C ILE A 280 -23.86 14.42 6.95
N ASP A 281 -23.09 13.47 7.47
CA ASP A 281 -22.36 12.51 6.65
C ASP A 281 -23.19 11.23 6.42
N LYS A 282 -23.77 11.07 5.24
CA LYS A 282 -24.54 9.86 4.87
C LYS A 282 -23.89 9.03 3.78
N ILE A 283 -23.34 9.67 2.74
CA ILE A 283 -22.84 8.98 1.56
C ILE A 283 -21.53 9.60 1.05
N ASN A 284 -20.59 8.76 0.66
CA ASN A 284 -19.49 9.12 -0.22
C ASN A 284 -19.84 8.56 -1.61
N ILE A 285 -20.06 9.41 -2.63
CA ILE A 285 -20.61 8.95 -3.93
C ILE A 285 -19.64 8.03 -4.67
N ALA A 286 -18.34 8.33 -4.61
CA ALA A 286 -17.32 7.67 -5.42
C ALA A 286 -16.49 6.64 -4.63
N HIS A 287 -16.71 6.50 -3.32
CA HIS A 287 -15.95 5.66 -2.39
C HIS A 287 -14.45 6.04 -2.36
N LEU A 288 -14.18 7.34 -2.25
CA LEU A 288 -12.82 7.88 -2.24
C LEU A 288 -12.79 9.30 -1.65
N GLY A 289 -11.60 9.78 -1.30
CA GLY A 289 -11.44 11.11 -0.73
C GLY A 289 -12.13 11.24 0.63
N ARG A 290 -12.21 12.46 1.16
CA ARG A 290 -12.77 12.72 2.49
C ARG A 290 -14.07 13.52 2.51
N GLN A 291 -14.67 13.80 1.36
CA GLN A 291 -15.99 14.44 1.30
C GLN A 291 -17.09 13.41 1.54
N TRP A 292 -17.94 13.68 2.53
CA TRP A 292 -19.19 12.98 2.74
C TRP A 292 -20.34 13.94 2.46
N LEU A 293 -21.44 13.41 1.95
CA LEU A 293 -22.63 14.16 1.56
C LEU A 293 -23.83 13.66 2.36
N GLY A 294 -24.78 14.55 2.55
CA GLY A 294 -25.99 14.31 3.34
C GLY A 294 -27.15 13.79 2.52
N GLU A 295 -28.28 14.49 2.61
CA GLU A 295 -29.55 14.09 2.01
C GLU A 295 -29.46 13.95 0.48
N SER A 296 -30.09 12.90 -0.06
CA SER A 296 -30.28 12.70 -1.50
C SER A 296 -31.64 13.26 -1.95
N PHE A 297 -31.67 13.82 -3.15
CA PHE A 297 -32.84 14.45 -3.78
C PHE A 297 -33.37 13.65 -4.98
N ASP A 298 -33.09 12.34 -5.02
CA ASP A 298 -33.55 11.44 -6.08
C ASP A 298 -35.05 11.07 -5.95
N ILE A 299 -35.50 10.79 -4.73
CA ILE A 299 -36.91 10.49 -4.42
C ILE A 299 -37.66 11.75 -3.98
N THR A 300 -37.13 12.45 -2.98
CA THR A 300 -37.72 13.69 -2.43
C THR A 300 -36.94 14.89 -2.95
N GLN A 301 -37.39 15.40 -4.11
CA GLN A 301 -36.75 16.48 -4.83
C GLN A 301 -36.87 17.86 -4.15
N GLU A 302 -37.78 18.01 -3.19
CA GLU A 302 -37.95 19.24 -2.42
C GLU A 302 -37.75 18.96 -0.93
N GLN A 303 -36.77 19.61 -0.31
CA GLN A 303 -36.48 19.49 1.12
C GLN A 303 -36.27 20.86 1.74
N GLU A 304 -36.70 21.02 2.99
CA GLU A 304 -36.63 22.28 3.74
C GLU A 304 -35.86 22.08 5.06
N PHE A 305 -34.92 22.99 5.32
CA PHE A 305 -34.03 22.99 6.48
C PHE A 305 -34.33 24.24 7.32
N SER A 306 -34.49 24.05 8.63
CA SER A 306 -34.91 25.13 9.55
C SER A 306 -33.81 25.51 10.52
N PHE A 307 -33.59 26.81 10.69
CA PHE A 307 -32.63 27.40 11.62
C PHE A 307 -33.33 28.42 12.52
N ASN A 308 -32.84 28.60 13.74
CA ASN A 308 -33.41 29.54 14.70
C ASN A 308 -32.32 30.50 15.22
N PHE A 309 -32.45 31.78 14.88
CA PHE A 309 -31.59 32.88 15.34
C PHE A 309 -32.39 33.83 16.23
N PRO A 310 -32.54 33.55 17.54
CA PRO A 310 -33.37 34.35 18.41
C PRO A 310 -32.81 35.77 18.56
N ASN A 311 -33.65 36.81 18.53
CA ASN A 311 -33.21 38.21 18.59
C ASN A 311 -32.28 38.62 17.43
N ILE A 312 -32.49 38.09 16.23
CA ILE A 312 -31.78 38.51 15.02
C ILE A 312 -31.92 40.03 14.77
N ASP A 313 -30.85 40.65 14.29
CA ASP A 313 -30.89 42.01 13.76
C ASP A 313 -31.30 41.97 12.28
N THR A 314 -32.60 42.18 12.03
CA THR A 314 -33.18 42.11 10.67
C THR A 314 -32.69 43.22 9.74
N SER A 315 -31.93 44.22 10.24
CA SER A 315 -31.33 45.26 9.39
C SER A 315 -30.07 44.78 8.66
N VAL A 316 -29.45 43.69 9.13
CA VAL A 316 -28.28 43.07 8.53
C VAL A 316 -28.68 41.75 7.85
N PRO A 317 -28.41 41.58 6.55
CA PRO A 317 -28.69 40.32 5.86
C PRO A 317 -27.96 39.12 6.47
N VAL A 318 -28.59 37.95 6.43
CA VAL A 318 -27.97 36.66 6.78
C VAL A 318 -27.10 36.23 5.61
N LYS A 319 -25.84 35.94 5.87
CA LYS A 319 -24.93 35.33 4.87
C LYS A 319 -25.19 33.84 4.81
N ILE A 320 -25.23 33.28 3.59
CA ILE A 320 -25.38 31.85 3.36
C ILE A 320 -24.22 31.32 2.52
N GLU A 321 -23.64 30.22 2.98
CA GLU A 321 -22.74 29.38 2.18
C GLU A 321 -23.43 28.02 2.04
N LEU A 322 -23.68 27.58 0.81
CA LEU A 322 -24.37 26.34 0.54
C LEU A 322 -23.62 25.62 -0.57
N LYS A 323 -23.31 24.35 -0.33
CA LYS A 323 -22.64 23.50 -1.29
C LYS A 323 -23.46 22.24 -1.52
N ALA A 324 -23.53 21.81 -2.77
CA ALA A 324 -24.27 20.63 -3.19
C ALA A 324 -23.53 19.91 -4.32
N ALA A 325 -23.88 18.64 -4.51
CA ALA A 325 -23.32 17.79 -5.54
C ALA A 325 -24.41 17.22 -6.45
N SER A 326 -24.04 16.91 -7.70
CA SER A 326 -24.91 16.17 -8.63
C SER A 326 -24.12 15.11 -9.41
N ALA A 327 -24.66 13.89 -9.42
CA ALA A 327 -24.20 12.77 -10.21
C ALA A 327 -25.26 12.46 -11.28
N ALA A 328 -25.07 12.99 -12.48
CA ALA A 328 -26.06 12.90 -13.57
C ALA A 328 -25.41 12.98 -14.95
N TYR A 329 -25.92 12.20 -15.91
CA TYR A 329 -25.52 12.26 -17.34
C TYR A 329 -26.39 13.25 -18.16
N THR A 330 -27.16 14.09 -17.49
CA THR A 330 -27.92 15.21 -18.06
C THR A 330 -27.65 16.45 -17.20
N PRO A 331 -27.73 17.68 -17.75
CA PRO A 331 -27.67 18.88 -16.93
C PRO A 331 -28.78 18.87 -15.88
N THR A 332 -28.42 19.25 -14.65
CA THR A 332 -29.34 19.31 -13.49
C THR A 332 -29.11 20.58 -12.71
N SER A 333 -30.04 20.92 -11.81
CA SER A 333 -29.88 22.11 -10.97
C SER A 333 -30.55 21.99 -9.60
N PHE A 334 -30.07 22.78 -8.65
CA PHE A 334 -30.80 23.12 -7.44
C PHE A 334 -31.30 24.56 -7.54
N THR A 335 -32.58 24.77 -7.23
CA THR A 335 -33.13 26.09 -6.91
C THR A 335 -33.13 26.25 -5.39
N ILE A 336 -32.56 27.33 -4.88
CA ILE A 336 -32.44 27.58 -3.45
C ILE A 336 -33.31 28.78 -3.09
N SER A 337 -34.20 28.59 -2.11
CA SER A 337 -35.00 29.68 -1.55
C SER A 337 -34.81 29.80 -0.05
N ALA A 338 -34.75 31.04 0.44
CA ALA A 338 -34.74 31.37 1.86
C ALA A 338 -36.04 32.10 2.20
N ASN A 339 -36.80 31.60 3.18
CA ASN A 339 -38.08 32.17 3.62
C ASN A 339 -39.07 32.38 2.44
N GLY A 340 -39.06 31.46 1.48
CA GLY A 340 -39.90 31.52 0.27
C GLY A 340 -39.42 32.47 -0.82
N GLN A 341 -38.29 33.17 -0.64
CA GLN A 341 -37.66 34.01 -1.66
C GLN A 341 -36.52 33.26 -2.34
N ASN A 342 -36.45 33.29 -3.67
CA ASN A 342 -35.33 32.68 -4.39
C ASN A 342 -34.04 33.46 -4.14
N ILE A 343 -32.97 32.76 -3.74
CA ILE A 343 -31.66 33.35 -3.44
C ILE A 343 -30.57 32.93 -4.42
N GLY A 344 -30.83 31.95 -5.28
CA GLY A 344 -29.89 31.50 -6.30
C GLY A 344 -30.14 30.09 -6.81
N ASN A 345 -29.41 29.73 -7.88
CA ASN A 345 -29.42 28.39 -8.45
C ASN A 345 -28.01 27.82 -8.49
N LEU A 346 -27.88 26.51 -8.27
CA LEU A 346 -26.66 25.75 -8.56
C LEU A 346 -26.90 24.93 -9.83
N ASN A 347 -26.11 25.16 -10.88
CA ASN A 347 -26.26 24.47 -12.16
C ASN A 347 -25.13 23.46 -12.34
N PHE A 348 -25.47 22.22 -12.64
CA PHE A 348 -24.53 21.13 -12.84
C PHE A 348 -24.53 20.70 -14.30
N GLN A 349 -23.34 20.60 -14.87
CA GLN A 349 -23.14 20.02 -16.19
C GLN A 349 -23.34 18.49 -16.17
N ALA A 350 -23.65 17.92 -17.33
CA ALA A 350 -23.72 16.46 -17.49
C ALA A 350 -22.33 15.82 -17.33
N LEU A 351 -22.29 14.66 -16.68
CA LEU A 351 -21.13 13.78 -16.72
C LEU A 351 -20.90 13.27 -18.14
N ALA A 352 -19.62 13.19 -18.53
CA ALA A 352 -19.24 12.53 -19.77
C ALA A 352 -19.12 11.02 -19.53
N LEU A 353 -19.55 10.23 -20.51
CA LEU A 353 -19.28 8.80 -20.53
C LEU A 353 -17.76 8.58 -20.48
N ASN A 354 -17.34 7.56 -19.72
CA ASN A 354 -15.94 7.17 -19.56
C ASN A 354 -15.02 8.26 -18.95
N SER A 355 -15.59 9.25 -18.25
CA SER A 355 -14.80 10.21 -17.49
C SER A 355 -14.35 9.64 -16.14
N ASP A 356 -13.18 10.09 -15.69
CA ASP A 356 -12.76 9.90 -14.30
C ASP A 356 -13.60 10.71 -13.33
N ILE A 357 -14.25 11.80 -13.76
CA ILE A 357 -15.13 12.58 -12.90
C ILE A 357 -16.44 11.81 -12.69
N LYS A 358 -16.80 11.58 -11.42
CA LYS A 358 -17.99 10.80 -11.01
C LYS A 358 -19.15 11.67 -10.55
N TYR A 359 -18.90 12.91 -10.14
CA TYR A 359 -19.92 13.90 -9.84
C TYR A 359 -19.33 15.33 -9.88
N TYR A 360 -20.19 16.34 -9.88
CA TYR A 360 -19.78 17.74 -9.78
C TYR A 360 -20.27 18.36 -8.48
N ASN A 361 -19.42 19.15 -7.85
CA ASN A 361 -19.78 20.05 -6.76
C ASN A 361 -20.11 21.45 -7.33
N GLN A 362 -21.05 22.15 -6.70
CA GLN A 362 -21.34 23.56 -6.92
C GLN A 362 -21.66 24.22 -5.59
N GLU A 363 -21.37 25.51 -5.49
CA GLU A 363 -21.62 26.32 -4.30
C GLU A 363 -22.24 27.66 -4.67
N LEU A 364 -23.00 28.25 -3.74
CA LEU A 364 -23.50 29.60 -3.91
C LEU A 364 -22.32 30.60 -3.92
N PRO A 365 -22.45 31.73 -4.65
CA PRO A 365 -21.45 32.79 -4.60
C PRO A 365 -21.18 33.24 -3.16
N SER A 366 -19.92 33.54 -2.84
CA SER A 366 -19.48 33.88 -1.48
C SER A 366 -20.15 35.11 -0.85
N ASN A 367 -20.81 35.93 -1.68
CA ASN A 367 -21.59 37.10 -1.28
C ASN A 367 -23.11 36.85 -1.20
N ALA A 368 -23.57 35.60 -1.34
CA ALA A 368 -24.99 35.25 -1.23
C ALA A 368 -25.51 35.59 0.17
N ALA A 369 -26.63 36.31 0.20
CA ALA A 369 -27.27 36.75 1.44
C ALA A 369 -28.77 36.97 1.23
N PHE A 370 -29.54 36.97 2.33
CA PHE A 370 -30.98 37.21 2.31
C PHE A 370 -31.44 37.92 3.57
N THR A 371 -32.65 38.49 3.55
CA THR A 371 -33.24 39.12 4.73
C THR A 371 -33.62 38.06 5.77
N GLY A 372 -32.96 38.11 6.92
CA GLY A 372 -33.17 37.17 8.01
C GLY A 372 -34.47 37.40 8.79
N THR A 373 -34.98 36.31 9.35
CA THR A 373 -36.06 36.26 10.35
C THR A 373 -35.60 35.37 11.49
N GLU A 374 -36.28 35.40 12.65
CA GLU A 374 -35.86 34.55 13.78
C GLU A 374 -35.89 33.07 13.43
N ASN A 375 -36.93 32.62 12.71
CA ASN A 375 -36.97 31.29 12.11
C ASN A 375 -36.64 31.43 10.63
N VAL A 376 -35.50 30.87 10.23
CA VAL A 376 -35.05 30.84 8.83
C VAL A 376 -35.37 29.48 8.25
N LYS A 377 -35.98 29.45 7.07
CA LYS A 377 -36.25 28.24 6.30
C LYS A 377 -35.49 28.28 4.99
N ILE A 378 -34.60 27.32 4.77
CA ILE A 378 -33.87 27.14 3.51
C ILE A 378 -34.48 25.94 2.77
N LYS A 379 -35.11 26.18 1.63
CA LYS A 379 -35.69 25.12 0.79
C LYS A 379 -34.83 24.92 -0.45
N LEU A 380 -34.47 23.66 -0.70
CA LEU A 380 -33.79 23.21 -1.91
C LEU A 380 -34.77 22.41 -2.76
N THR A 381 -34.91 22.82 -4.03
CA THR A 381 -35.67 22.07 -5.04
C THR A 381 -34.72 21.60 -6.13
N TYR A 382 -34.53 20.29 -6.24
CA TYR A 382 -33.70 19.65 -7.25
C TYR A 382 -34.48 19.41 -8.55
N ASN A 383 -33.93 19.88 -9.67
CA ASN A 383 -34.43 19.58 -11.00
C ASN A 383 -33.53 18.54 -11.66
N ASN A 384 -34.05 17.31 -11.77
CA ASN A 384 -33.37 16.18 -12.41
C ASN A 384 -33.53 16.15 -13.95
N ASN A 385 -34.16 17.18 -14.53
CA ASN A 385 -34.47 17.32 -15.95
C ASN A 385 -35.26 16.13 -16.52
N GLY A 386 -36.14 15.53 -15.69
CA GLY A 386 -37.00 14.41 -16.08
C GLY A 386 -36.31 13.05 -16.15
N VAL A 387 -35.05 12.93 -15.69
CA VAL A 387 -34.28 11.67 -15.70
C VAL A 387 -34.24 11.08 -14.27
N PRO A 388 -34.97 9.98 -13.99
CA PRO A 388 -35.04 9.40 -12.64
C PRO A 388 -33.69 8.92 -12.07
N GLY A 389 -32.73 8.61 -12.93
CA GLY A 389 -31.38 8.18 -12.52
C GLY A 389 -30.45 9.32 -12.10
N SER A 390 -30.81 10.58 -12.32
CA SER A 390 -30.01 11.73 -11.92
C SER A 390 -30.18 12.03 -10.43
N LYS A 391 -29.07 12.11 -9.69
CA LYS A 391 -29.09 12.26 -8.23
C LYS A 391 -28.41 13.55 -7.80
N GLY A 392 -29.11 14.34 -6.99
CA GLY A 392 -28.56 15.50 -6.29
C GLY A 392 -28.35 15.20 -4.80
N TYR A 393 -27.36 15.85 -4.20
CA TYR A 393 -27.00 15.67 -2.79
C TYR A 393 -26.65 17.00 -2.14
N LEU A 394 -27.04 17.18 -0.87
CA LEU A 394 -26.59 18.31 -0.07
C LEU A 394 -25.23 17.99 0.57
N ASP A 395 -24.28 18.92 0.51
CA ASP A 395 -23.03 18.86 1.30
C ASP A 395 -23.30 19.53 2.66
N PHE A 396 -23.40 20.87 2.67
CA PHE A 396 -23.76 21.63 3.86
C PHE A 396 -24.52 22.92 3.54
N ILE A 397 -25.14 23.47 4.58
CA ILE A 397 -25.69 24.83 4.63
C ILE A 397 -25.07 25.52 5.85
N ASN A 398 -24.29 26.58 5.65
CA ASN A 398 -23.75 27.43 6.71
C ASN A 398 -24.45 28.79 6.67
N LEU A 399 -24.92 29.26 7.83
CA LEU A 399 -25.57 30.54 7.99
C LEU A 399 -24.82 31.38 9.02
N THR A 400 -24.47 32.61 8.62
CA THR A 400 -23.95 33.62 9.55
C THR A 400 -24.94 34.77 9.66
N ALA A 401 -25.47 35.00 10.86
CA ALA A 401 -26.47 36.03 11.14
C ALA A 401 -25.99 37.00 12.20
N LYS A 402 -26.37 38.28 12.07
CA LYS A 402 -26.15 39.27 13.12
C LYS A 402 -27.25 39.15 14.17
N ARG A 403 -26.91 38.91 15.43
CA ARG A 403 -27.88 38.81 16.53
C ARG A 403 -27.63 39.87 17.57
N LYS A 404 -28.69 40.35 18.21
CA LYS A 404 -28.58 41.21 19.40
C LYS A 404 -28.02 40.40 20.56
N LEU A 405 -27.09 40.99 21.31
CA LEU A 405 -26.55 40.44 22.53
C LEU A 405 -27.60 40.52 23.64
N LEU A 406 -28.50 39.54 23.69
CA LEU A 406 -29.57 39.44 24.69
C LEU A 406 -29.57 38.06 25.34
N GLY A 407 -29.86 38.00 26.64
CA GLY A 407 -30.10 36.73 27.34
C GLY A 407 -31.33 36.00 26.80
N ILE A 408 -31.18 34.68 26.58
CA ILE A 408 -32.19 33.81 25.98
C ILE A 408 -32.58 32.60 26.85
N GLY A 409 -32.19 32.59 28.14
CA GLY A 409 -32.47 31.47 29.06
C GLY A 409 -31.61 30.23 28.81
N LYS A 410 -30.52 30.37 28.06
CA LYS A 410 -29.59 29.30 27.65
C LYS A 410 -28.16 29.82 27.59
N GLN A 411 -27.19 28.92 27.67
CA GLN A 411 -25.81 29.31 27.35
C GLN A 411 -25.66 29.53 25.84
N PHE A 412 -24.87 30.52 25.42
CA PHE A 412 -24.60 30.75 24.01
C PHE A 412 -23.23 31.37 23.79
N ARG A 413 -22.57 30.95 22.70
CA ARG A 413 -21.31 31.51 22.24
C ARG A 413 -21.56 32.78 21.45
N PHE A 414 -20.65 33.74 21.54
CA PHE A 414 -20.69 34.96 20.74
C PHE A 414 -19.29 35.45 20.41
N GLN A 415 -19.16 36.06 19.23
CA GLN A 415 -17.93 36.70 18.76
C GLN A 415 -18.23 37.87 17.83
N TYR A 416 -17.21 38.68 17.55
CA TYR A 416 -17.27 39.75 16.55
C TYR A 416 -16.24 39.47 15.46
N ASN A 417 -16.70 39.10 14.26
CA ASN A 417 -15.83 38.59 13.19
C ASN A 417 -14.86 39.64 12.64
N LEU A 418 -15.16 40.93 12.77
CA LEU A 418 -14.27 42.02 12.35
C LEU A 418 -13.26 42.44 13.43
N ALA A 419 -13.26 41.80 14.61
CA ALA A 419 -12.36 42.15 15.70
C ALA A 419 -10.88 42.02 15.31
N GLY A 420 -10.53 41.04 14.48
CA GLY A 420 -9.15 40.81 14.05
C GLY A 420 -8.58 41.87 13.10
N SER A 421 -9.44 42.57 12.34
CA SER A 421 -9.04 43.61 11.40
C SER A 421 -9.29 45.03 11.92
N THR A 422 -9.84 45.16 13.13
CA THR A 422 -10.18 46.44 13.76
C THR A 422 -9.29 46.67 14.96
N PRO A 423 -8.49 47.75 15.04
CA PRO A 423 -7.76 48.09 16.25
C PRO A 423 -8.66 48.80 17.27
N GLY A 424 -8.31 48.74 18.56
CA GLY A 424 -8.97 49.51 19.62
C GLY A 424 -9.56 48.65 20.73
N ILE A 425 -10.61 49.14 21.39
CA ILE A 425 -11.28 48.47 22.51
C ILE A 425 -12.78 48.45 22.24
N ALA A 426 -13.38 47.25 22.26
CA ALA A 426 -14.82 47.10 22.21
C ALA A 426 -15.41 47.06 23.61
N ASN A 427 -16.55 47.71 23.79
CA ASN A 427 -17.41 47.57 24.95
C ASN A 427 -18.65 46.75 24.54
N TYR A 428 -18.72 45.51 25.01
CA TYR A 428 -19.84 44.61 24.77
C TYR A 428 -20.94 44.91 25.78
N THR A 429 -22.16 45.15 25.32
CA THR A 429 -23.34 45.37 26.17
C THR A 429 -24.38 44.30 25.89
N ILE A 430 -24.74 43.55 26.93
CA ILE A 430 -25.70 42.46 26.88
C ILE A 430 -26.95 42.85 27.66
N GLY A 431 -28.08 42.86 26.97
CA GLY A 431 -29.39 43.10 27.59
C GLY A 431 -30.05 41.80 28.06
N ASN A 432 -31.10 41.92 28.87
CA ASN A 432 -31.77 40.78 29.49
C ASN A 432 -30.80 39.81 30.20
N ALA A 433 -29.76 40.36 30.83
CA ALA A 433 -28.62 39.60 31.35
C ALA A 433 -28.83 39.12 32.80
N ALA A 434 -29.99 39.35 33.42
CA ALA A 434 -30.20 39.04 34.84
C ALA A 434 -30.01 37.55 35.19
N ALA A 435 -30.29 36.64 34.25
CA ALA A 435 -30.07 35.19 34.38
C ALA A 435 -28.66 34.75 33.92
N ILE A 436 -27.93 35.61 33.21
CA ILE A 436 -26.54 35.35 32.82
C ILE A 436 -25.67 35.61 34.04
N SER A 437 -25.21 34.54 34.67
CA SER A 437 -24.36 34.59 35.86
C SER A 437 -22.95 35.08 35.54
N GLN A 438 -22.41 34.64 34.40
CA GLN A 438 -21.01 34.86 34.03
C GLN A 438 -20.84 34.94 32.51
N ILE A 439 -19.76 35.57 32.07
CA ILE A 439 -19.23 35.47 30.71
C ILE A 439 -17.84 34.89 30.78
N TRP A 440 -17.56 33.88 29.98
CA TRP A 440 -16.22 33.34 29.85
C TRP A 440 -15.59 33.70 28.50
N ASP A 441 -14.33 34.14 28.52
CA ASP A 441 -13.47 34.19 27.34
C ASP A 441 -12.88 32.80 27.12
N VAL A 442 -13.28 32.17 26.00
CA VAL A 442 -12.93 30.80 25.62
C VAL A 442 -12.07 30.77 24.36
N THR A 443 -11.42 31.89 24.03
CA THR A 443 -10.50 32.00 22.88
C THR A 443 -9.36 30.99 23.00
N ASP A 444 -8.86 30.77 24.21
CA ASP A 444 -7.98 29.66 24.59
C ASP A 444 -8.73 28.76 25.60
N PRO A 445 -9.34 27.64 25.16
CA PRO A 445 -10.13 26.77 26.03
C PRO A 445 -9.38 26.29 27.28
N ALA A 446 -8.06 26.03 27.16
CA ALA A 446 -7.25 25.58 28.29
C ALA A 446 -7.02 26.70 29.32
N ASN A 447 -7.05 27.97 28.89
CA ASN A 447 -6.84 29.16 29.71
C ASN A 447 -8.10 30.05 29.79
N THR A 448 -9.26 29.44 29.99
CA THR A 448 -10.54 30.15 30.11
C THR A 448 -10.51 31.20 31.23
N LEU A 449 -11.01 32.40 30.94
CA LEU A 449 -11.12 33.54 31.89
C LEU A 449 -12.59 33.93 32.09
N LYS A 450 -12.95 34.49 33.25
CA LYS A 450 -14.34 34.84 33.57
C LYS A 450 -14.59 36.30 33.90
N ILE A 451 -15.83 36.71 33.69
CA ILE A 451 -16.41 37.98 34.13
C ILE A 451 -17.70 37.66 34.86
N GLU A 452 -17.83 38.09 36.10
CA GLU A 452 -19.02 37.87 36.92
C GLU A 452 -20.08 38.95 36.62
N ASN A 453 -21.34 38.54 36.53
CA ASN A 453 -22.47 39.44 36.50
C ASN A 453 -23.26 39.33 37.82
N ASN A 454 -23.30 40.42 38.58
CA ASN A 454 -24.05 40.50 39.84
C ASN A 454 -25.55 40.74 39.58
N ASN A 455 -26.18 39.87 38.79
CA ASN A 455 -27.60 39.90 38.41
C ASN A 455 -28.04 41.22 37.74
N GLN A 456 -27.15 41.90 37.01
CA GLN A 456 -27.50 43.12 36.30
C GLN A 456 -28.35 42.78 35.05
N PRO A 457 -29.49 43.47 34.82
CA PRO A 457 -30.32 43.22 33.65
C PRO A 457 -29.69 43.73 32.34
N ASN A 458 -28.79 44.73 32.43
CA ASN A 458 -27.90 45.15 31.36
C ASN A 458 -26.48 45.03 31.88
N PHE A 459 -25.69 44.15 31.29
CA PHE A 459 -24.34 43.84 31.71
C PHE A 459 -23.35 44.21 30.61
N SER A 460 -22.25 44.89 30.96
CA SER A 460 -21.25 45.32 29.99
C SER A 460 -19.83 45.01 30.41
N PHE A 461 -18.97 44.69 29.45
CA PHE A 461 -17.54 44.50 29.67
C PHE A 461 -16.72 44.97 28.49
N LYS A 462 -15.45 45.33 28.75
CA LYS A 462 -14.50 45.76 27.73
C LYS A 462 -13.54 44.65 27.34
N ALA A 463 -13.19 44.59 26.05
CA ALA A 463 -12.12 43.74 25.54
C ALA A 463 -11.34 44.43 24.42
N SER A 464 -10.06 44.07 24.30
CA SER A 464 -9.19 44.56 23.23
C SER A 464 -9.60 43.97 21.88
N LEU A 465 -9.54 44.79 20.83
CA LEU A 465 -9.64 44.36 19.43
C LEU A 465 -8.22 44.16 18.85
N GLY A 466 -8.13 43.64 17.63
CA GLY A 466 -6.88 43.24 16.96
C GLY A 466 -6.72 41.72 16.81
N GLU A 467 -7.59 40.95 17.45
CA GLU A 467 -7.74 39.51 17.26
C GLU A 467 -9.21 39.12 17.42
N ILE A 468 -9.62 37.99 16.83
CA ILE A 468 -10.97 37.46 17.04
C ILE A 468 -10.97 36.71 18.37
N ARG A 469 -11.86 37.13 19.28
CA ARG A 469 -12.10 36.47 20.57
C ARG A 469 -13.47 35.83 20.59
N THR A 470 -13.55 34.65 21.19
CA THR A 470 -14.81 33.91 21.37
C THR A 470 -15.18 33.90 22.84
N TYR A 471 -16.42 34.29 23.12
CA TYR A 471 -16.97 34.31 24.47
C TYR A 471 -18.15 33.37 24.59
N ILE A 472 -18.49 32.95 25.81
CA ILE A 472 -19.71 32.23 26.12
C ILE A 472 -20.44 32.89 27.30
N ALA A 473 -21.72 33.19 27.13
CA ALA A 473 -22.59 33.66 28.19
C ALA A 473 -23.20 32.48 28.94
N LEU A 474 -23.17 32.50 30.27
CA LEU A 474 -23.56 31.36 31.11
C LEU A 474 -24.88 31.59 31.85
N ASP A 475 -25.90 30.85 31.44
CA ASP A 475 -27.13 30.66 32.17
C ASP A 475 -27.05 29.36 32.99
N PRO A 476 -27.11 29.40 34.34
CA PRO A 476 -27.02 28.21 35.17
C PRO A 476 -28.10 27.15 34.93
N ALA A 477 -29.23 27.52 34.28
CA ALA A 477 -30.29 26.59 33.94
C ALA A 477 -29.95 25.65 32.76
N ASP A 478 -28.87 25.94 32.00
CA ASP A 478 -28.55 25.26 30.74
C ASP A 478 -27.12 24.72 30.69
N TYR A 479 -26.55 24.31 31.82
CA TYR A 479 -25.27 23.59 31.81
C TYR A 479 -25.43 22.21 31.16
N TYR A 480 -24.48 21.83 30.30
CA TYR A 480 -24.46 20.50 29.69
C TYR A 480 -23.94 19.43 30.65
N ALA A 481 -24.25 18.17 30.36
CA ALA A 481 -23.76 17.02 31.13
C ALA A 481 -22.80 16.17 30.27
N PRO A 482 -21.63 15.77 30.80
CA PRO A 482 -20.70 14.91 30.08
C PRO A 482 -21.24 13.48 29.96
N LEU A 483 -20.64 12.72 29.04
CA LEU A 483 -20.94 11.31 28.81
C LEU A 483 -19.73 10.43 29.15
N LYS A 484 -19.95 9.13 29.32
CA LYS A 484 -18.88 8.18 29.65
C LYS A 484 -19.00 6.89 28.86
N GLU A 485 -17.88 6.20 28.74
CA GLU A 485 -17.83 4.85 28.19
C GLU A 485 -17.91 3.81 29.30
N SER A 486 -18.03 2.54 28.92
CA SER A 486 -18.08 1.41 29.87
C SER A 486 -16.78 1.26 30.67
N GLN A 487 -15.64 1.63 30.08
CA GLN A 487 -14.31 1.64 30.70
C GLN A 487 -13.82 3.09 30.81
N SER A 488 -14.11 3.74 31.94
CA SER A 488 -13.70 5.11 32.23
C SER A 488 -12.30 5.19 32.85
N LYS A 489 -11.82 4.15 33.54
CA LYS A 489 -10.48 4.17 34.13
C LYS A 489 -9.41 4.00 33.06
N VAL A 490 -8.40 4.84 33.08
CA VAL A 490 -7.30 4.84 32.10
C VAL A 490 -6.04 4.30 32.75
N THR A 491 -5.40 3.33 32.10
CA THR A 491 -4.10 2.81 32.52
C THR A 491 -3.02 3.83 32.18
N ASN A 492 -2.08 4.04 33.12
CA ASN A 492 -0.94 4.91 32.87
C ASN A 492 -0.13 4.44 31.66
N GLN A 493 0.28 5.37 30.82
CA GLN A 493 1.05 5.13 29.60
C GLN A 493 2.00 6.28 29.31
N ASN A 494 3.13 5.97 28.67
CA ASN A 494 4.22 6.92 28.49
C ASN A 494 5.06 6.67 27.23
N LEU A 495 4.42 6.61 26.05
CA LEU A 495 5.11 6.42 24.77
C LEU A 495 6.25 7.44 24.61
N LYS A 496 5.96 8.73 24.86
CA LYS A 496 6.94 9.81 24.73
C LYS A 496 8.20 9.55 25.56
N GLY A 497 8.06 9.14 26.82
CA GLY A 497 9.21 8.87 27.69
C GLY A 497 9.91 7.54 27.47
N THR A 498 9.22 6.52 26.94
CA THR A 498 9.72 5.14 26.89
C THR A 498 10.16 4.64 25.52
N LEU A 499 9.71 5.24 24.40
CA LEU A 499 10.00 4.70 23.06
C LEU A 499 11.50 4.60 22.78
N PHE A 500 12.28 5.60 23.19
CA PHE A 500 13.75 5.61 23.05
C PHE A 500 14.48 4.82 24.13
N ARG A 501 13.78 4.06 24.99
CA ARG A 501 14.42 3.25 26.04
C ARG A 501 14.59 1.81 25.56
N ASN A 502 15.79 1.27 25.78
CA ASN A 502 16.07 -0.16 25.61
C ASN A 502 15.69 -0.95 26.88
N ALA A 503 15.93 -2.27 26.88
CA ALA A 503 15.62 -3.14 28.01
C ALA A 503 16.38 -2.78 29.31
N GLN A 504 17.51 -2.07 29.20
CA GLN A 504 18.31 -1.57 30.33
C GLN A 504 17.98 -0.11 30.69
N ASN A 505 16.90 0.46 30.14
CA ASN A 505 16.45 1.84 30.33
C ASN A 505 17.43 2.93 29.82
N SER A 506 18.38 2.55 28.95
CA SER A 506 19.28 3.47 28.27
C SER A 506 18.64 4.00 26.98
N PHE A 507 19.05 5.21 26.57
CA PHE A 507 18.62 5.79 25.30
C PHE A 507 19.12 4.95 24.11
N GLN A 508 18.24 4.69 23.14
CA GLN A 508 18.55 3.98 21.91
C GLN A 508 17.70 4.53 20.76
N ASP A 509 18.35 4.97 19.68
CA ASP A 509 17.68 5.41 18.45
C ASP A 509 16.92 4.29 17.76
N ILE A 510 15.84 4.63 17.07
CA ILE A 510 14.91 3.70 16.43
C ILE A 510 15.06 3.81 14.91
N ASP A 511 15.35 2.69 14.23
CA ASP A 511 15.49 2.65 12.77
C ASP A 511 14.15 2.41 12.08
N TYR A 512 13.26 1.63 12.71
CA TYR A 512 12.03 1.12 12.11
C TYR A 512 10.90 1.07 13.15
N ILE A 513 9.71 1.54 12.79
CA ILE A 513 8.49 1.29 13.57
C ILE A 513 7.42 0.55 12.77
N ILE A 514 6.65 -0.26 13.48
CA ILE A 514 5.44 -0.92 12.95
C ILE A 514 4.25 -0.37 13.72
N VAL A 515 3.33 0.31 13.03
CA VAL A 515 2.13 0.92 13.59
C VAL A 515 0.93 0.01 13.28
N THR A 516 0.19 -0.39 14.30
CA THR A 516 -0.87 -1.41 14.18
C THR A 516 -1.87 -1.32 15.34
N PRO A 517 -3.12 -1.81 15.24
CA PRO A 517 -4.01 -1.93 16.40
C PRO A 517 -3.54 -3.01 17.39
N LYS A 518 -3.98 -2.94 18.66
CA LYS A 518 -3.64 -3.92 19.72
C LYS A 518 -3.89 -5.37 19.32
N THR A 519 -4.94 -5.61 18.52
CA THR A 519 -5.35 -6.95 18.07
C THR A 519 -4.31 -7.63 17.17
N LEU A 520 -3.44 -6.88 16.49
CA LEU A 520 -2.46 -7.39 15.53
C LEU A 520 -1.00 -7.34 16.03
N VAL A 521 -0.77 -6.76 17.22
CA VAL A 521 0.58 -6.58 17.81
C VAL A 521 1.39 -7.88 17.84
N SER A 522 0.74 -9.02 18.11
CA SER A 522 1.46 -10.30 18.17
C SER A 522 2.10 -10.69 16.84
N GLN A 523 1.46 -10.41 15.70
CA GLN A 523 2.03 -10.73 14.38
C GLN A 523 3.03 -9.65 13.94
N ALA A 524 2.74 -8.38 14.25
CA ALA A 524 3.69 -7.29 14.06
C ALA A 524 5.01 -7.53 14.81
N GLU A 525 4.99 -8.06 16.04
CA GLU A 525 6.20 -8.39 16.80
C GLU A 525 6.98 -9.57 16.20
N LYS A 526 6.32 -10.49 15.48
CA LYS A 526 7.04 -11.53 14.72
C LYS A 526 7.85 -10.91 13.59
N LEU A 527 7.26 -9.99 12.82
CA LEU A 527 7.97 -9.25 11.78
C LEU A 527 9.09 -8.37 12.37
N ALA A 528 8.81 -7.66 13.47
CA ALA A 528 9.82 -6.86 14.16
C ALA A 528 11.02 -7.71 14.63
N THR A 529 10.75 -8.90 15.18
CA THR A 529 11.79 -9.84 15.62
C THR A 529 12.64 -10.32 14.46
N PHE A 530 12.03 -10.62 13.31
CA PHE A 530 12.76 -10.93 12.09
C PHE A 530 13.77 -9.82 11.73
N HIS A 531 13.36 -8.56 11.68
CA HIS A 531 14.30 -7.47 11.34
C HIS A 531 15.35 -7.17 12.41
N ARG A 532 15.03 -7.36 13.69
CA ARG A 532 16.02 -7.25 14.78
C ARG A 532 17.14 -8.28 14.59
N ILE A 533 16.81 -9.50 14.12
CA ILE A 533 17.77 -10.59 13.94
C ILE A 533 18.47 -10.53 12.57
N ASN A 534 17.71 -10.40 11.49
CA ASN A 534 18.18 -10.55 10.12
C ASN A 534 18.68 -9.25 9.50
N SER A 535 18.13 -8.11 9.91
CA SER A 535 18.46 -6.79 9.35
C SER A 535 19.26 -5.91 10.31
N ASN A 536 19.43 -6.33 11.58
CA ASN A 536 20.08 -5.56 12.64
C ASN A 536 19.48 -4.15 12.81
N LEU A 537 18.16 -4.02 12.67
CA LEU A 537 17.42 -2.78 12.87
C LEU A 537 16.86 -2.71 14.30
N ASN A 538 16.90 -1.53 14.93
CA ASN A 538 16.12 -1.33 16.15
C ASN A 538 14.65 -1.07 15.81
N VAL A 539 13.81 -2.10 16.00
CA VAL A 539 12.38 -2.07 15.65
C VAL A 539 11.48 -1.90 16.87
N LYS A 540 10.52 -0.98 16.79
CA LYS A 540 9.44 -0.81 17.80
C LYS A 540 8.06 -1.06 17.20
N VAL A 541 7.23 -1.88 17.84
CA VAL A 541 5.81 -2.01 17.51
C VAL A 541 5.01 -1.06 18.38
N ILE A 542 4.18 -0.21 17.78
CA ILE A 542 3.44 0.84 18.48
C ILE A 542 1.93 0.69 18.23
N PRO A 543 1.14 0.41 19.27
CA PRO A 543 -0.31 0.34 19.15
C PRO A 543 -0.96 1.69 18.87
N LEU A 544 -1.88 1.75 17.90
CA LEU A 544 -2.64 2.96 17.53
C LEU A 544 -3.36 3.59 18.73
N GLU A 545 -3.96 2.78 19.60
CA GLU A 545 -4.73 3.24 20.74
C GLU A 545 -3.87 4.00 21.76
N ASN A 546 -2.58 3.69 21.82
CA ASN A 546 -1.64 4.39 22.69
C ASN A 546 -1.19 5.71 22.03
N ILE A 547 -1.01 5.72 20.69
CA ILE A 547 -0.73 6.94 19.92
C ILE A 547 -1.86 7.95 20.11
N TYR A 548 -3.11 7.53 19.90
CA TYR A 548 -4.25 8.44 19.98
C TYR A 548 -4.39 9.08 21.36
N GLN A 549 -4.21 8.31 22.43
CA GLN A 549 -4.29 8.84 23.79
C GLN A 549 -3.27 9.95 24.08
N GLU A 550 -2.02 9.85 23.61
CA GLU A 550 -0.99 10.86 23.90
C GLU A 550 -0.89 11.98 22.84
N PHE A 551 -1.27 11.72 21.58
CA PHE A 551 -1.05 12.64 20.47
C PHE A 551 -2.31 13.32 19.95
N SER A 552 -3.52 12.83 20.26
CA SER A 552 -4.80 13.41 19.80
C SER A 552 -5.88 13.42 20.88
N SER A 553 -5.49 13.38 22.15
CA SER A 553 -6.42 13.36 23.28
C SER A 553 -7.41 12.19 23.23
N GLY A 554 -6.97 11.02 22.75
CA GLY A 554 -7.75 9.78 22.69
C GLY A 554 -8.58 9.57 21.43
N LYS A 555 -8.63 10.55 20.51
CA LYS A 555 -9.41 10.48 19.28
C LYS A 555 -8.62 9.82 18.15
N GLN A 556 -9.27 9.03 17.32
CA GLN A 556 -8.65 8.64 16.05
C GLN A 556 -8.36 9.90 15.22
N ASP A 557 -7.15 10.02 14.67
CA ASP A 557 -6.78 11.09 13.74
C ASP A 557 -5.49 10.70 13.00
N VAL A 558 -5.45 10.87 11.66
CA VAL A 558 -4.26 10.56 10.86
C VAL A 558 -3.05 11.41 11.27
N ALA A 559 -3.27 12.68 11.64
CA ALA A 559 -2.19 13.56 12.07
C ALA A 559 -1.63 13.16 13.45
N ALA A 560 -2.35 12.38 14.27
CA ALA A 560 -1.82 11.82 15.51
C ALA A 560 -0.70 10.81 15.24
N ILE A 561 -0.92 9.93 14.25
CA ILE A 561 0.07 8.95 13.79
C ILE A 561 1.29 9.68 13.24
N ARG A 562 1.09 10.65 12.33
CA ARG A 562 2.17 11.49 11.80
C ARG A 562 2.92 12.22 12.92
N ASN A 563 2.22 12.81 13.89
CA ASN A 563 2.85 13.54 14.99
C ASN A 563 3.71 12.63 15.87
N CYS A 564 3.30 11.38 16.09
CA CYS A 564 4.12 10.37 16.76
C CYS A 564 5.38 10.03 15.94
N ILE A 565 5.25 9.82 14.63
CA ILE A 565 6.39 9.56 13.74
C ILE A 565 7.37 10.74 13.76
N ARG A 566 6.83 11.95 13.65
CA ARG A 566 7.61 13.20 13.68
C ARG A 566 8.28 13.44 15.03
N TYR A 567 7.63 13.07 16.13
CA TYR A 567 8.25 13.07 17.46
C TYR A 567 9.49 12.17 17.49
N LEU A 568 9.41 10.96 16.91
CA LEU A 568 10.54 10.03 16.83
C LEU A 568 11.65 10.55 15.90
N TYR A 569 11.29 11.08 14.72
CA TYR A 569 12.25 11.62 13.77
C TYR A 569 13.06 12.78 14.36
N ASN A 570 12.41 13.69 15.08
CA ASN A 570 13.07 14.87 15.63
C ASN A 570 13.90 14.57 16.89
N ASN A 571 13.59 13.52 17.65
CA ASN A 571 14.29 13.19 18.90
C ASN A 571 15.40 12.15 18.74
N ALA A 572 15.78 11.78 17.52
CA ALA A 572 16.98 10.99 17.28
C ALA A 572 18.24 11.69 17.80
N SER A 573 19.24 10.92 18.22
CA SER A 573 20.49 11.46 18.80
C SER A 573 21.29 12.30 17.79
N THR A 574 21.26 11.92 16.52
CA THR A 574 21.91 12.62 15.39
C THR A 574 21.06 12.45 14.12
N SER A 575 21.32 13.25 13.08
CA SER A 575 20.50 13.22 11.87
C SER A 575 20.62 11.93 11.05
N ASP A 576 21.78 11.26 11.08
CA ASP A 576 22.00 9.96 10.44
C ASP A 576 21.30 8.79 11.17
N LYS A 577 20.92 8.98 12.44
CA LYS A 577 20.20 8.02 13.28
C LYS A 577 18.69 8.20 13.29
N ARG A 578 18.18 9.13 12.49
CA ARG A 578 16.73 9.34 12.33
C ARG A 578 16.05 8.11 11.73
N LEU A 579 14.82 7.89 12.18
CA LEU A 579 13.90 6.86 11.70
C LEU A 579 13.95 6.72 10.17
N LYS A 580 14.03 5.48 9.68
CA LYS A 580 14.19 5.15 8.25
C LYS A 580 12.94 4.54 7.66
N TYR A 581 12.26 3.69 8.43
CA TYR A 581 11.13 2.89 7.96
C TYR A 581 9.90 3.05 8.85
N VAL A 582 8.73 3.14 8.22
CA VAL A 582 7.41 3.07 8.88
C VAL A 582 6.56 2.04 8.16
N ASN A 583 6.15 0.99 8.88
CA ASN A 583 5.19 0.01 8.38
C ASN A 583 3.82 0.30 8.96
N LEU A 584 2.86 0.56 8.08
CA LEU A 584 1.45 0.64 8.39
C LEU A 584 0.89 -0.78 8.28
N PHE A 585 0.88 -1.48 9.41
CA PHE A 585 0.53 -2.89 9.50
C PHE A 585 -0.97 -3.01 9.73
N GLY A 586 -1.70 -2.85 8.64
CA GLY A 586 -3.16 -2.87 8.58
C GLY A 586 -3.67 -2.29 7.26
N ASP A 587 -4.85 -2.78 6.87
CA ASP A 587 -5.60 -2.25 5.75
C ASP A 587 -6.16 -0.83 6.02
N ALA A 588 -6.75 -0.19 5.01
CA ALA A 588 -7.32 1.15 5.13
C ALA A 588 -8.67 1.29 4.42
N SER A 589 -9.34 2.42 4.66
CA SER A 589 -10.60 2.75 4.01
C SER A 589 -10.73 4.26 3.81
N PHE A 590 -11.55 4.68 2.84
CA PHE A 590 -12.04 6.05 2.74
C PHE A 590 -12.96 6.45 3.93
N ASP A 591 -13.49 5.47 4.67
CA ASP A 591 -14.38 5.68 5.80
C ASP A 591 -13.69 5.50 7.15
N TYR A 592 -13.37 6.60 7.80
CA TYR A 592 -12.73 6.58 9.12
C TYR A 592 -13.66 6.19 10.28
N LYS A 593 -14.99 6.28 10.13
CA LYS A 593 -15.94 6.16 11.26
C LYS A 593 -16.87 4.94 11.18
N ASP A 594 -16.51 3.95 10.37
CA ASP A 594 -17.28 2.70 10.24
C ASP A 594 -18.77 2.93 9.90
N ARG A 595 -19.03 3.90 9.00
CA ARG A 595 -20.36 4.18 8.43
C ARG A 595 -20.79 3.10 7.44
N ILE A 596 -19.85 2.46 6.73
CA ILE A 596 -20.12 1.37 5.78
C ILE A 596 -20.00 -0.02 6.42
N THR A 597 -20.69 -1.00 5.84
CA THR A 597 -20.58 -2.41 6.26
C THR A 597 -19.24 -3.03 5.85
N ASN A 598 -18.69 -3.90 6.70
CA ASN A 598 -17.42 -4.60 6.46
C ASN A 598 -16.24 -3.65 6.20
N ASN A 599 -16.20 -2.51 6.90
CA ASN A 599 -15.13 -1.54 6.76
C ASN A 599 -13.76 -2.15 7.17
N THR A 600 -12.69 -1.78 6.46
CA THR A 600 -11.31 -2.24 6.70
C THR A 600 -10.39 -1.10 7.15
N ASN A 601 -10.93 -0.09 7.87
CA ASN A 601 -10.14 0.99 8.45
C ASN A 601 -9.29 0.51 9.67
N ILE A 602 -8.27 -0.31 9.41
CA ILE A 602 -7.41 -0.90 10.45
C ILE A 602 -6.29 0.05 10.84
N VAL A 603 -5.59 0.61 9.85
CA VAL A 603 -4.61 1.70 10.00
C VAL A 603 -4.98 2.81 9.01
N PRO A 604 -5.55 3.94 9.47
CA PRO A 604 -6.06 4.99 8.60
C PRO A 604 -5.04 5.47 7.54
N VAL A 605 -5.50 5.72 6.32
CA VAL A 605 -4.73 6.34 5.23
C VAL A 605 -5.09 7.83 5.11
N TYR A 606 -4.20 8.69 4.64
CA TYR A 606 -4.60 10.06 4.30
C TYR A 606 -5.45 10.05 3.02
N GLN A 607 -6.58 10.77 3.03
CA GLN A 607 -7.45 10.99 1.87
C GLN A 607 -7.42 12.47 1.45
N SER A 608 -7.41 12.74 0.14
CA SER A 608 -7.48 14.11 -0.39
C SER A 608 -8.87 14.74 -0.20
N VAL A 609 -8.94 16.08 -0.27
CA VAL A 609 -10.20 16.83 -0.19
C VAL A 609 -11.05 16.66 -1.46
N ILE A 610 -10.40 16.50 -2.62
CA ILE A 610 -11.08 16.23 -3.89
C ILE A 610 -11.58 14.80 -3.82
N SER A 611 -12.89 14.61 -3.91
CA SER A 611 -13.54 13.30 -3.73
C SER A 611 -14.44 12.93 -4.91
N ASN A 612 -14.30 13.64 -6.04
CA ASN A 612 -15.24 13.53 -7.17
C ASN A 612 -14.65 12.90 -8.43
N SER A 613 -13.43 12.38 -8.36
CA SER A 613 -12.74 11.79 -9.51
C SER A 613 -12.04 10.50 -9.14
N THR A 614 -11.91 9.55 -10.07
CA THR A 614 -11.04 8.36 -9.95
C THR A 614 -9.62 8.61 -10.46
N GLY A 615 -9.30 9.85 -10.88
CA GLY A 615 -7.98 10.24 -11.37
C GLY A 615 -7.02 10.76 -10.28
N GLU A 616 -5.85 11.23 -10.73
CA GLU A 616 -4.71 11.63 -9.89
C GLU A 616 -5.01 12.72 -8.84
N ALA A 617 -6.08 13.50 -9.01
CA ALA A 617 -6.45 14.59 -8.09
C ALA A 617 -7.09 14.10 -6.77
N SER A 618 -7.68 12.90 -6.80
CA SER A 618 -8.57 12.36 -5.77
C SER A 618 -7.93 11.14 -5.12
N PHE A 619 -6.75 11.35 -4.56
CA PHE A 619 -5.86 10.29 -4.11
C PHE A 619 -5.98 10.01 -2.62
N ALA A 620 -5.65 8.79 -2.22
CA ALA A 620 -5.12 8.50 -0.88
C ALA A 620 -3.59 8.50 -0.93
N SER A 621 -2.89 8.70 0.19
CA SER A 621 -1.42 8.63 0.21
C SER A 621 -0.84 8.27 1.58
N ASP A 622 0.09 7.32 1.61
CA ASP A 622 0.91 7.04 2.81
C ASP A 622 2.12 7.96 2.92
N ASP A 623 2.44 8.76 1.88
CA ASP A 623 3.56 9.71 1.91
C ASP A 623 3.36 10.76 3.00
N PHE A 624 2.10 11.07 3.38
CA PHE A 624 1.75 11.95 4.50
C PHE A 624 2.50 11.59 5.80
N TYR A 625 2.72 10.31 6.04
CA TYR A 625 3.42 9.81 7.23
C TYR A 625 4.94 9.95 7.15
N GLY A 626 5.50 10.26 5.97
CA GLY A 626 6.91 10.48 5.74
C GLY A 626 7.34 11.95 5.68
N LEU A 627 6.43 12.90 5.94
CA LEU A 627 6.68 14.35 5.84
C LEU A 627 7.01 15.00 7.18
N MET A 628 8.30 15.19 7.46
CA MET A 628 8.76 15.59 8.80
C MET A 628 9.08 17.09 8.91
N ASP A 629 9.29 17.78 7.80
CA ASP A 629 9.76 19.15 7.80
C ASP A 629 8.65 20.16 8.15
N PRO A 630 8.99 21.30 8.78
CA PRO A 630 7.98 22.27 9.26
C PRO A 630 7.02 22.79 8.18
N ASN A 631 7.48 22.94 6.94
CA ASN A 631 6.66 23.51 5.85
C ASN A 631 5.85 22.46 5.08
N GLU A 632 5.77 21.21 5.58
CA GLU A 632 5.09 20.09 4.95
C GLU A 632 3.77 19.72 5.67
N GLY A 633 3.19 18.59 5.28
CA GLY A 633 2.02 17.96 5.92
C GLY A 633 0.72 18.10 5.12
N VAL A 634 0.57 19.16 4.31
CA VAL A 634 -0.52 19.25 3.32
C VAL A 634 -0.02 18.68 2.00
N VAL A 635 -0.56 17.52 1.59
CA VAL A 635 -0.16 16.85 0.34
C VAL A 635 -0.84 17.53 -0.85
N VAL A 636 -0.15 18.49 -1.48
CA VAL A 636 -0.64 19.23 -2.67
C VAL A 636 0.50 19.50 -3.65
N PHE A 637 0.25 19.41 -4.95
CA PHE A 637 1.28 19.68 -5.96
C PHE A 637 1.62 21.19 -6.08
N PRO A 638 2.91 21.58 -6.19
CA PRO A 638 4.11 20.74 -6.13
C PRO A 638 4.40 20.29 -4.69
N PHE A 639 4.61 18.98 -4.55
CA PHE A 639 4.86 18.28 -3.30
C PHE A 639 6.13 17.44 -3.47
N GLY A 640 6.98 17.36 -2.45
CA GLY A 640 8.21 16.54 -2.41
C GLY A 640 8.94 16.82 -1.10
N GLY A 641 9.90 15.97 -0.72
CA GLY A 641 10.60 16.10 0.57
C GLY A 641 10.44 14.90 1.51
N ILE A 642 9.84 13.80 1.04
CA ILE A 642 9.55 12.63 1.88
C ILE A 642 10.84 12.13 2.57
N ASP A 643 10.87 12.11 3.90
CA ASP A 643 12.06 11.80 4.72
C ASP A 643 12.22 10.32 5.08
N ILE A 644 11.10 9.59 5.08
CA ILE A 644 10.99 8.22 5.62
C ILE A 644 10.37 7.32 4.56
N ALA A 645 10.91 6.11 4.39
CA ALA A 645 10.31 5.11 3.52
C ALA A 645 9.11 4.46 4.23
N VAL A 646 7.93 4.58 3.63
CA VAL A 646 6.68 4.06 4.16
C VAL A 646 6.24 2.84 3.34
N GLY A 647 5.74 1.82 4.02
CA GLY A 647 5.13 0.64 3.40
C GLY A 647 3.88 0.22 4.16
N ARG A 648 2.91 -0.31 3.44
CA ARG A 648 1.64 -0.77 4.00
C ARG A 648 1.47 -2.26 3.77
N MET A 649 1.15 -3.01 4.83
CA MET A 649 0.70 -4.39 4.71
C MET A 649 -0.81 -4.43 4.83
N LEU A 650 -1.49 -4.80 3.74
CA LEU A 650 -2.96 -4.87 3.67
C LEU A 650 -3.45 -6.06 4.49
N ILE A 651 -3.82 -5.80 5.74
CA ILE A 651 -4.13 -6.82 6.75
C ILE A 651 -5.38 -6.38 7.51
N SER A 652 -6.39 -7.24 7.52
CA SER A 652 -7.67 -7.02 8.21
C SER A 652 -7.80 -7.81 9.51
N ASP A 653 -7.11 -8.95 9.64
CA ASP A 653 -7.19 -9.82 10.82
C ASP A 653 -5.88 -10.57 11.14
N ASN A 654 -5.88 -11.33 12.24
CA ASN A 654 -4.71 -12.09 12.71
C ASN A 654 -4.28 -13.23 11.78
N ALA A 655 -5.21 -13.85 11.04
CA ALA A 655 -4.90 -14.95 10.14
C ALA A 655 -4.16 -14.41 8.92
N GLN A 656 -4.75 -13.40 8.26
CA GLN A 656 -4.12 -12.70 7.14
C GLN A 656 -2.78 -12.06 7.54
N ALA A 657 -2.70 -11.49 8.76
CA ALA A 657 -1.44 -10.99 9.30
C ALA A 657 -0.35 -12.06 9.38
N SER A 658 -0.69 -13.25 9.89
CA SER A 658 0.24 -14.36 9.99
C SER A 658 0.69 -14.84 8.61
N GLU A 659 -0.22 -14.90 7.64
CA GLU A 659 0.08 -15.30 6.26
C GLU A 659 1.05 -14.34 5.58
N MET A 660 0.81 -13.03 5.67
CA MET A 660 1.67 -12.03 5.04
C MET A 660 3.05 -11.93 5.71
N VAL A 661 3.13 -12.08 7.04
CA VAL A 661 4.41 -12.17 7.74
C VAL A 661 5.16 -13.44 7.36
N ASN A 662 4.47 -14.59 7.25
CA ASN A 662 5.10 -15.84 6.83
C ASN A 662 5.71 -15.73 5.43
N LYS A 663 5.07 -15.03 4.48
CA LYS A 663 5.68 -14.78 3.15
C LYS A 663 7.02 -14.05 3.24
N VAL A 664 7.16 -13.08 4.14
CA VAL A 664 8.44 -12.38 4.38
C VAL A 664 9.50 -13.34 4.93
N LEU A 665 9.13 -14.22 5.85
CA LEU A 665 10.03 -15.24 6.39
C LEU A 665 10.45 -16.25 5.31
N GLU A 666 9.49 -16.76 4.53
CA GLU A 666 9.72 -17.71 3.43
C GLU A 666 10.58 -17.10 2.32
N TYR A 667 10.43 -15.80 2.02
CA TYR A 667 11.29 -15.09 1.07
C TYR A 667 12.78 -15.12 1.48
N HIS A 668 13.07 -15.26 2.77
CA HIS A 668 14.44 -15.37 3.31
C HIS A 668 14.84 -16.79 3.72
N ASP A 669 13.97 -17.77 3.53
CA ASP A 669 14.26 -19.17 3.84
C ASP A 669 15.32 -19.74 2.87
N GLN A 670 16.06 -20.76 3.30
CA GLN A 670 17.04 -21.43 2.45
C GLN A 670 16.44 -21.95 1.14
N LYS A 671 15.16 -22.37 1.14
CA LYS A 671 14.43 -22.84 -0.06
C LYS A 671 14.21 -21.74 -1.11
N SER A 672 14.26 -20.46 -0.73
CA SER A 672 14.10 -19.35 -1.67
C SER A 672 15.38 -19.03 -2.45
N PHE A 673 16.52 -19.69 -2.18
CA PHE A 673 17.77 -19.46 -2.88
C PHE A 673 17.78 -20.23 -4.20
N GLY A 674 17.74 -19.50 -5.32
CA GLY A 674 17.77 -20.08 -6.66
C GLY A 674 17.98 -19.04 -7.76
N ASN A 675 18.24 -19.54 -8.97
CA ASN A 675 18.50 -18.75 -10.18
C ASN A 675 17.34 -17.83 -10.59
N TRP A 676 16.12 -18.04 -10.08
CA TRP A 676 14.97 -17.13 -10.27
C TRP A 676 15.30 -15.69 -9.85
N ARG A 677 16.22 -15.51 -8.89
CA ARG A 677 16.71 -14.20 -8.44
C ARG A 677 17.54 -13.45 -9.49
N ASN A 678 17.96 -14.09 -10.58
CA ASN A 678 18.59 -13.44 -11.72
C ASN A 678 17.58 -12.96 -12.77
N ASN A 679 16.29 -13.33 -12.68
CA ASN A 679 15.33 -13.07 -13.76
C ASN A 679 14.50 -11.82 -13.50
N VAL A 680 14.29 -11.01 -14.53
CA VAL A 680 13.37 -9.86 -14.54
C VAL A 680 12.45 -9.99 -15.75
N VAL A 681 11.15 -9.93 -15.53
CA VAL A 681 10.12 -10.07 -16.56
C VAL A 681 9.50 -8.71 -16.86
N MET A 682 9.59 -8.30 -18.11
CA MET A 682 9.09 -7.03 -18.63
C MET A 682 7.87 -7.30 -19.50
N VAL A 683 6.69 -6.93 -19.01
CA VAL A 683 5.41 -7.09 -19.70
C VAL A 683 4.92 -5.74 -20.20
N SER A 684 4.46 -5.68 -21.44
CA SER A 684 3.79 -4.49 -21.97
C SER A 684 2.51 -4.85 -22.69
N ASP A 685 1.50 -4.05 -22.44
CA ASP A 685 0.23 -4.05 -23.18
C ASP A 685 0.45 -3.70 -24.66
N ASP A 686 -0.46 -4.17 -25.51
CA ASP A 686 -0.50 -3.80 -26.93
C ASP A 686 -1.16 -2.44 -27.14
N SER A 687 -1.36 -2.07 -28.41
CA SER A 687 -1.90 -0.77 -28.77
C SER A 687 -3.36 -0.91 -29.19
N ASP A 688 -4.29 -0.81 -28.22
CA ASP A 688 -5.74 -0.81 -28.48
C ASP A 688 -6.20 0.42 -29.27
N ARG A 689 -5.43 1.51 -29.17
CA ARG A 689 -5.72 2.79 -29.82
C ARG A 689 -4.43 3.56 -30.08
N ALA A 690 -4.52 4.58 -30.93
CA ALA A 690 -3.35 5.36 -31.37
C ALA A 690 -2.55 6.05 -30.25
N SER A 691 -3.11 6.27 -29.05
CA SER A 691 -2.35 6.83 -27.92
C SER A 691 -1.35 5.86 -27.30
N ASP A 692 -1.56 4.57 -27.53
CA ASP A 692 -0.90 3.49 -26.78
C ASP A 692 0.38 3.04 -27.48
N ALA A 693 0.63 3.58 -28.68
CA ALA A 693 1.73 3.22 -29.56
C ALA A 693 3.13 3.29 -28.92
N THR A 694 3.28 3.98 -27.79
CA THR A 694 4.55 4.06 -27.06
C THR A 694 4.76 2.95 -26.04
N LEU A 695 3.71 2.29 -25.52
CA LEU A 695 3.78 1.37 -24.37
C LEU A 695 4.88 0.30 -24.54
N GLN A 696 4.84 -0.44 -25.65
CA GLN A 696 5.79 -1.51 -25.93
C GLN A 696 7.22 -0.98 -26.16
N SER A 697 7.36 0.13 -26.89
CA SER A 697 8.67 0.72 -27.18
C SER A 697 9.36 1.29 -25.93
N ARG A 698 8.57 1.84 -25.00
CA ARG A 698 9.05 2.38 -23.73
C ARG A 698 9.45 1.25 -22.79
N GLN A 699 8.65 0.20 -22.70
CA GLN A 699 9.01 -0.98 -21.92
C GLN A 699 10.26 -1.68 -22.47
N ASN A 700 10.42 -1.77 -23.80
CA ASN A 700 11.63 -2.29 -24.42
C ASN A 700 12.86 -1.44 -24.09
N THR A 701 12.75 -0.12 -24.19
CA THR A 701 13.86 0.80 -23.87
C THR A 701 14.30 0.64 -22.42
N LEU A 702 13.35 0.52 -21.49
CA LEU A 702 13.63 0.30 -20.08
C LEU A 702 14.31 -1.06 -19.85
N ALA A 703 13.81 -2.11 -20.49
CA ALA A 703 14.39 -3.46 -20.43
C ALA A 703 15.86 -3.48 -20.90
N ASP A 704 16.16 -2.78 -22.01
CA ASP A 704 17.51 -2.65 -22.54
C ASP A 704 18.42 -1.83 -21.60
N ALA A 705 17.89 -0.79 -20.96
CA ALA A 705 18.62 -0.01 -19.96
C ALA A 705 18.97 -0.84 -18.72
N ILE A 706 18.03 -1.66 -18.20
CA ILE A 706 18.30 -2.58 -17.08
C ILE A 706 19.38 -3.58 -17.47
N SER A 707 19.27 -4.19 -18.66
CA SER A 707 20.27 -5.15 -19.17
C SER A 707 21.67 -4.53 -19.27
N ALA A 708 21.78 -3.28 -19.72
CA ALA A 708 23.06 -2.58 -19.81
C ALA A 708 23.65 -2.24 -18.43
N GLN A 709 22.81 -1.84 -17.46
CA GLN A 709 23.25 -1.41 -16.13
C GLN A 709 23.50 -2.57 -15.17
N LYS A 710 22.74 -3.66 -15.31
CA LYS A 710 22.78 -4.86 -14.48
C LYS A 710 22.86 -6.12 -15.36
N PRO A 711 23.98 -6.29 -16.08
CA PRO A 711 24.12 -7.34 -17.07
C PRO A 711 24.16 -8.76 -16.51
N PHE A 712 24.20 -8.96 -15.18
CA PHE A 712 24.02 -10.29 -14.57
C PHE A 712 22.55 -10.74 -14.51
N LEU A 713 21.59 -9.81 -14.67
CA LEU A 713 20.18 -10.11 -14.76
C LEU A 713 19.82 -10.64 -16.15
N ASN A 714 18.92 -11.62 -16.20
CA ASN A 714 18.33 -12.14 -17.42
C ASN A 714 16.98 -11.45 -17.62
N ILE A 715 16.85 -10.72 -18.72
CA ILE A 715 15.65 -9.94 -19.02
C ILE A 715 14.77 -10.72 -19.99
N GLU A 716 13.57 -11.07 -19.54
CA GLU A 716 12.52 -11.69 -20.33
C GLU A 716 11.52 -10.62 -20.76
N LYS A 717 11.14 -10.60 -22.04
CA LYS A 717 10.25 -9.58 -22.62
C LYS A 717 9.00 -10.26 -23.16
N ILE A 718 7.85 -9.94 -22.57
CA ILE A 718 6.53 -10.42 -22.99
C ILE A 718 5.74 -9.20 -23.45
N PHE A 719 5.84 -8.87 -24.73
CA PHE A 719 5.09 -7.77 -25.33
C PHE A 719 3.88 -8.34 -26.05
N LEU A 720 2.67 -7.96 -25.65
CA LEU A 720 1.44 -8.63 -26.10
C LEU A 720 1.32 -8.67 -27.62
N ASP A 721 1.62 -7.56 -28.29
CA ASP A 721 1.52 -7.46 -29.76
C ASP A 721 2.57 -8.31 -30.50
N SER A 722 3.54 -8.92 -29.81
CA SER A 722 4.44 -9.93 -30.42
C SER A 722 3.84 -11.34 -30.48
N TYR A 723 2.66 -11.53 -29.88
CA TYR A 723 1.89 -12.76 -29.95
C TYR A 723 0.70 -12.59 -30.90
N THR A 724 0.19 -13.70 -31.42
CA THR A 724 -1.03 -13.72 -32.23
C THR A 724 -2.24 -13.45 -31.35
N GLN A 725 -3.04 -12.45 -31.70
CA GLN A 725 -4.31 -12.17 -31.05
C GLN A 725 -5.39 -13.14 -31.54
N GLU A 726 -6.18 -13.68 -30.61
CA GLU A 726 -7.26 -14.63 -30.90
C GLU A 726 -8.62 -14.04 -30.52
N ALA A 727 -9.61 -14.18 -31.41
CA ALA A 727 -10.97 -13.74 -31.15
C ALA A 727 -11.69 -14.73 -30.23
N SER A 728 -12.31 -14.23 -29.16
CA SER A 728 -13.18 -15.02 -28.28
C SER A 728 -14.55 -14.36 -28.12
N ALA A 729 -15.55 -15.11 -27.62
CA ALA A 729 -16.88 -14.57 -27.33
C ALA A 729 -16.86 -13.42 -26.30
N GLY A 730 -15.80 -13.31 -25.49
CA GLY A 730 -15.60 -12.27 -24.48
C GLY A 730 -14.62 -11.16 -24.90
N GLY A 731 -14.30 -11.02 -26.19
CA GLY A 731 -13.32 -10.07 -26.73
C GLY A 731 -12.02 -10.73 -27.17
N SER A 732 -11.09 -9.94 -27.70
CA SER A 732 -9.75 -10.39 -28.10
C SER A 732 -8.95 -10.93 -26.92
N ARG A 733 -8.10 -11.93 -27.17
CA ARG A 733 -7.24 -12.57 -26.16
C ARG A 733 -5.85 -12.82 -26.72
N TYR A 734 -4.88 -12.90 -25.82
CA TYR A 734 -3.54 -13.44 -26.10
C TYR A 734 -3.26 -14.71 -25.26
N PRO A 735 -3.84 -15.88 -25.60
CA PRO A 735 -3.73 -17.08 -24.77
C PRO A 735 -2.27 -17.52 -24.54
N LYS A 736 -1.43 -17.40 -25.56
CA LYS A 736 -0.01 -17.74 -25.46
C LYS A 736 0.77 -16.75 -24.57
N ALA A 737 0.58 -15.45 -24.72
CA ALA A 737 1.21 -14.45 -23.86
C ALA A 737 0.80 -14.63 -22.40
N ARG A 738 -0.50 -14.86 -22.16
CA ARG A 738 -1.05 -15.16 -20.84
C ARG A 738 -0.38 -16.40 -20.23
N THR A 739 -0.25 -17.47 -21.01
CA THR A 739 0.44 -18.70 -20.58
C THR A 739 1.89 -18.43 -20.19
N ASP A 740 2.62 -17.66 -20.99
CA ASP A 740 4.02 -17.32 -20.73
C ASP A 740 4.17 -16.46 -19.47
N ILE A 741 3.25 -15.51 -19.22
CA ILE A 741 3.21 -14.71 -17.99
C ILE A 741 3.09 -15.61 -16.75
N PHE A 742 2.12 -16.53 -16.74
CA PHE A 742 1.92 -17.44 -15.60
C PHE A 742 3.08 -18.41 -15.41
N ASN A 743 3.63 -18.96 -16.50
CA ASN A 743 4.80 -19.81 -16.46
C ASN A 743 6.00 -19.09 -15.84
N ALA A 744 6.27 -17.85 -16.28
CA ALA A 744 7.35 -17.04 -15.72
C ALA A 744 7.12 -16.74 -14.23
N PHE A 745 5.86 -16.49 -13.83
CA PHE A 745 5.52 -16.15 -12.44
C PHE A 745 5.70 -17.36 -11.51
N GLU A 746 5.25 -18.55 -11.93
CA GLU A 746 5.41 -19.79 -11.17
C GLU A 746 6.85 -20.30 -11.13
N LYS A 747 7.60 -20.18 -12.25
CA LYS A 747 9.04 -20.48 -12.32
C LYS A 747 9.82 -19.62 -11.31
N GLY A 748 9.37 -18.38 -11.14
CA GLY A 748 9.90 -17.37 -10.25
C GLY A 748 10.74 -16.34 -11.01
N ALA A 749 10.56 -15.07 -10.65
CA ALA A 749 11.39 -13.97 -11.07
C ALA A 749 11.64 -13.01 -9.90
N LEU A 750 12.73 -12.24 -9.97
CA LEU A 750 13.02 -11.22 -8.98
C LEU A 750 12.01 -10.07 -9.06
N VAL A 751 11.71 -9.62 -10.28
CA VAL A 751 10.80 -8.50 -10.57
C VAL A 751 9.91 -8.86 -11.75
N PHE A 752 8.62 -8.55 -11.61
CA PHE A 752 7.67 -8.40 -12.71
C PHE A 752 7.35 -6.93 -12.88
N ASN A 753 7.55 -6.38 -14.08
CA ASN A 753 7.21 -5.00 -14.40
C ASN A 753 6.18 -4.98 -15.54
N TYR A 754 4.98 -4.51 -15.24
CA TYR A 754 3.90 -4.34 -16.21
C TYR A 754 3.69 -2.85 -16.51
N LEU A 755 3.63 -2.52 -17.80
CA LEU A 755 3.28 -1.20 -18.31
C LEU A 755 2.10 -1.32 -19.29
N GLY A 756 0.97 -0.71 -18.97
CA GLY A 756 -0.25 -0.90 -19.73
C GLY A 756 -1.53 -0.47 -19.02
N HIS A 757 -2.68 -0.86 -19.58
CA HIS A 757 -3.98 -0.65 -18.96
C HIS A 757 -4.25 -1.61 -17.80
N GLY A 758 -5.08 -1.15 -16.87
CA GLY A 758 -5.44 -1.92 -15.70
C GLY A 758 -6.69 -1.38 -15.06
N GLY A 759 -7.19 -2.13 -14.10
CA GLY A 759 -8.28 -1.71 -13.24
C GLY A 759 -8.42 -2.66 -12.06
N GLU A 760 -9.46 -2.43 -11.27
CA GLU A 760 -9.71 -3.19 -10.05
C GLU A 760 -9.86 -4.71 -10.31
N ASP A 761 -10.26 -5.12 -11.53
CA ASP A 761 -10.51 -6.53 -11.89
C ASP A 761 -9.35 -7.25 -12.60
N GLY A 762 -8.31 -6.53 -13.07
CA GLY A 762 -7.26 -7.16 -13.87
C GLY A 762 -6.34 -6.20 -14.65
N LEU A 763 -5.55 -6.78 -15.57
CA LEU A 763 -4.62 -6.09 -16.47
C LEU A 763 -4.98 -6.38 -17.93
N ALA A 764 -4.81 -5.36 -18.80
CA ALA A 764 -5.17 -5.34 -20.23
C ALA A 764 -6.67 -5.56 -20.53
N ALA A 765 -7.15 -5.07 -21.67
CA ALA A 765 -8.52 -5.36 -22.12
C ALA A 765 -8.70 -6.85 -22.48
N GLU A 766 -7.61 -7.50 -22.88
CA GLU A 766 -7.45 -8.89 -23.29
C GLU A 766 -7.36 -9.84 -22.09
N ARG A 767 -7.43 -9.31 -20.86
CA ARG A 767 -7.47 -10.07 -19.61
C ARG A 767 -6.26 -10.99 -19.45
N ILE A 768 -5.07 -10.42 -19.58
CA ILE A 768 -3.82 -11.16 -19.35
C ILE A 768 -3.63 -11.51 -17.87
N TRP A 769 -4.37 -10.83 -16.99
CA TRP A 769 -4.43 -11.09 -15.56
C TRP A 769 -5.82 -10.75 -15.02
N GLU A 770 -6.44 -11.63 -14.25
CA GLU A 770 -7.75 -11.46 -13.61
C GLU A 770 -7.63 -11.69 -12.09
N LYS A 771 -8.64 -11.25 -11.31
CA LYS A 771 -8.68 -11.42 -9.84
C LYS A 771 -8.40 -12.85 -9.37
N SER A 772 -9.08 -13.83 -9.98
CA SER A 772 -8.95 -15.24 -9.63
C SER A 772 -7.53 -15.77 -9.83
N ASP A 773 -6.77 -15.17 -10.74
CA ASP A 773 -5.42 -15.62 -11.03
C ASP A 773 -4.49 -15.38 -9.84
N GLY A 774 -4.55 -14.18 -9.25
CA GLY A 774 -3.78 -13.82 -8.07
C GLY A 774 -3.97 -14.79 -6.90
N GLN A 775 -5.19 -15.31 -6.73
CA GLN A 775 -5.55 -16.26 -5.67
C GLN A 775 -5.02 -17.68 -5.90
N ASN A 776 -4.78 -18.06 -7.16
CA ASN A 776 -4.48 -19.44 -7.55
C ASN A 776 -3.00 -19.69 -7.89
N LEU A 777 -2.17 -18.65 -7.90
CA LEU A 777 -0.72 -18.77 -8.08
C LEU A 777 -0.08 -19.66 -7.01
N ASN A 778 0.93 -20.42 -7.42
CA ASN A 778 1.65 -21.36 -6.56
C ASN A 778 3.18 -21.26 -6.69
N ASN A 779 3.71 -20.06 -6.40
CA ASN A 779 5.14 -19.73 -6.44
C ASN A 779 5.74 -19.55 -5.04
N GLN A 780 5.34 -20.38 -4.08
CA GLN A 780 5.85 -20.33 -2.69
C GLN A 780 7.39 -20.27 -2.66
N TYR A 781 7.95 -19.45 -1.77
CA TYR A 781 9.39 -19.11 -1.66
C TYR A 781 9.98 -18.29 -2.83
N LYS A 782 9.27 -18.11 -3.94
CA LYS A 782 9.77 -17.40 -5.15
C LYS A 782 8.86 -16.23 -5.51
N TYR A 783 8.58 -15.41 -4.51
CA TYR A 783 7.64 -14.29 -4.63
C TYR A 783 8.30 -13.08 -5.30
N PRO A 784 7.88 -12.65 -6.51
CA PRO A 784 8.44 -11.47 -7.16
C PRO A 784 8.01 -10.16 -6.47
N LEU A 785 8.79 -9.10 -6.66
CA LEU A 785 8.25 -7.74 -6.60
C LEU A 785 7.39 -7.51 -7.86
N PHE A 786 6.13 -7.13 -7.70
CA PHE A 786 5.24 -6.84 -8.83
C PHE A 786 5.03 -5.32 -8.98
N ILE A 787 5.53 -4.75 -10.06
CA ILE A 787 5.39 -3.33 -10.41
C ILE A 787 4.25 -3.19 -11.42
N THR A 788 3.17 -2.52 -10.99
CA THR A 788 1.96 -2.26 -11.77
C THR A 788 1.61 -0.77 -11.68
N ILE A 789 2.43 0.08 -12.31
CA ILE A 789 2.15 1.52 -12.43
C ILE A 789 1.10 1.72 -13.54
N THR A 790 -0.13 1.31 -13.24
CA THR A 790 -1.30 1.32 -14.14
C THR A 790 -2.49 1.99 -13.45
N CYS A 791 -3.72 1.87 -13.93
CA CYS A 791 -4.90 2.40 -13.25
C CYS A 791 -5.45 1.41 -12.20
N GLU A 792 -5.70 1.87 -10.97
CA GLU A 792 -6.60 1.26 -9.96
C GLU A 792 -6.39 -0.24 -9.63
N PHE A 793 -5.23 -0.82 -9.93
CA PHE A 793 -5.01 -2.26 -9.76
C PHE A 793 -5.09 -2.71 -8.29
N SER A 794 -4.77 -1.81 -7.35
CA SER A 794 -4.76 -2.09 -5.91
C SER A 794 -5.52 -1.04 -5.11
N ARG A 795 -6.74 -0.68 -5.53
CA ARG A 795 -7.62 0.27 -4.83
C ARG A 795 -8.12 -0.25 -3.47
N PHE A 796 -7.18 -0.50 -2.56
CA PHE A 796 -7.41 -1.08 -1.23
C PHE A 796 -8.20 -0.16 -0.30
N ASP A 797 -8.30 1.14 -0.62
CA ASP A 797 -9.02 2.09 0.20
C ASP A 797 -10.55 2.06 0.01
N ASP A 798 -11.06 1.19 -0.89
CA ASP A 798 -12.48 0.85 -0.99
C ASP A 798 -12.75 -0.60 -0.51
N PRO A 799 -13.15 -0.81 0.76
CA PRO A 799 -13.40 -2.14 1.31
C PRO A 799 -14.57 -2.87 0.65
N THR A 800 -15.40 -2.17 -0.12
CA THR A 800 -16.57 -2.78 -0.76
C THR A 800 -16.22 -3.57 -2.01
N ARG A 801 -14.99 -3.39 -2.53
CA ARG A 801 -14.55 -4.03 -3.78
C ARG A 801 -13.06 -4.42 -3.74
N PRO A 802 -12.74 -5.60 -3.17
CA PRO A 802 -11.40 -6.16 -3.25
C PRO A 802 -10.89 -6.27 -4.70
N THR A 803 -9.64 -5.92 -4.95
CA THR A 803 -9.05 -5.83 -6.30
C THR A 803 -8.16 -7.02 -6.67
N ALA A 804 -7.78 -7.10 -7.95
CA ALA A 804 -6.82 -8.09 -8.45
C ALA A 804 -5.43 -7.94 -7.81
N GLY A 805 -4.99 -6.71 -7.55
CA GLY A 805 -3.75 -6.43 -6.82
C GLY A 805 -3.78 -6.95 -5.39
N GLU A 806 -4.86 -6.71 -4.66
CA GLU A 806 -5.03 -7.19 -3.29
C GLU A 806 -5.00 -8.71 -3.20
N TYR A 807 -5.74 -9.42 -4.09
CA TYR A 807 -5.69 -10.88 -4.14
C TYR A 807 -4.32 -11.43 -4.53
N THR A 808 -3.55 -10.72 -5.34
CA THR A 808 -2.17 -11.09 -5.69
C THR A 808 -1.22 -10.93 -4.49
N PHE A 809 -1.44 -9.92 -3.65
CA PHE A 809 -0.67 -9.75 -2.41
C PHE A 809 -1.08 -10.79 -1.35
N TRP A 810 -2.39 -10.96 -1.12
CA TRP A 810 -2.96 -11.81 -0.08
C TRP A 810 -2.81 -13.31 -0.28
N ASN A 811 -2.40 -13.78 -1.46
CA ASN A 811 -2.19 -15.21 -1.67
C ASN A 811 -1.07 -15.74 -0.74
N PRO A 812 -1.37 -16.66 0.21
CA PRO A 812 -0.37 -17.16 1.17
C PRO A 812 0.61 -18.16 0.57
N LYS A 813 0.26 -18.80 -0.57
CA LYS A 813 1.05 -19.85 -1.23
C LYS A 813 1.69 -19.40 -2.54
N GLY A 814 1.50 -18.14 -2.93
CA GLY A 814 1.98 -17.57 -4.18
C GLY A 814 1.84 -16.06 -4.22
N GLY A 815 1.70 -15.53 -5.43
CA GLY A 815 1.57 -14.09 -5.66
C GLY A 815 2.86 -13.33 -5.42
N ALA A 816 2.74 -12.04 -5.13
CA ALA A 816 3.87 -11.12 -4.98
C ALA A 816 4.40 -11.06 -3.54
N ILE A 817 5.69 -10.78 -3.33
CA ILE A 817 6.22 -10.48 -1.98
C ILE A 817 5.82 -9.08 -1.53
N SER A 818 5.78 -8.17 -2.49
CA SER A 818 5.39 -6.78 -2.34
C SER A 818 5.04 -6.22 -3.71
N MET A 819 4.36 -5.07 -3.73
CA MET A 819 3.90 -4.43 -4.96
C MET A 819 4.25 -2.94 -4.97
N LEU A 820 4.62 -2.44 -6.15
CA LEU A 820 4.65 -1.01 -6.45
C LEU A 820 3.54 -0.73 -7.43
N THR A 821 2.43 -0.19 -6.93
CA THR A 821 1.12 -0.22 -7.59
C THR A 821 0.37 1.09 -7.38
N THR A 822 -0.82 1.19 -7.94
CA THR A 822 -1.65 2.40 -7.87
C THR A 822 -3.04 2.11 -7.32
N ILE A 823 -3.65 3.16 -6.76
CA ILE A 823 -5.02 3.12 -6.23
C ILE A 823 -6.01 3.97 -7.05
N ARG A 824 -5.52 4.75 -8.01
CA ARG A 824 -6.29 5.64 -8.90
C ARG A 824 -5.78 5.52 -10.33
N ALA A 825 -6.52 6.12 -11.27
CA ALA A 825 -6.04 6.27 -12.64
C ALA A 825 -4.80 7.18 -12.69
N ILE A 826 -3.86 6.81 -13.56
CA ILE A 826 -2.60 7.53 -13.80
C ILE A 826 -2.44 7.76 -15.29
N GLY A 827 -1.93 8.95 -15.67
CA GLY A 827 -1.71 9.26 -17.07
C GLY A 827 -0.55 8.44 -17.66
N GLN A 828 -0.72 7.89 -18.86
CA GLN A 828 0.29 7.05 -19.53
C GLN A 828 1.70 7.66 -19.53
N TYR A 829 1.82 8.93 -19.93
CA TYR A 829 3.11 9.65 -19.94
C TYR A 829 3.74 9.76 -18.55
N ASN A 830 2.93 9.96 -17.51
CA ASN A 830 3.40 10.02 -16.13
C ASN A 830 3.89 8.64 -15.65
N ALA A 831 3.14 7.58 -15.96
CA ALA A 831 3.51 6.20 -15.64
C ALA A 831 4.83 5.79 -16.30
N GLU A 832 4.97 6.03 -17.62
CA GLU A 832 6.18 5.72 -18.38
C GLU A 832 7.43 6.40 -17.81
N ASN A 833 7.33 7.69 -17.45
CA ASN A 833 8.48 8.44 -16.93
C ASN A 833 8.82 8.09 -15.48
N PHE A 834 7.81 7.81 -14.65
CA PHE A 834 8.05 7.41 -13.28
C PHE A 834 8.69 6.02 -13.22
N ASN A 835 8.28 5.09 -14.09
CA ASN A 835 8.85 3.75 -14.17
C ASN A 835 10.36 3.77 -14.46
N ASP A 836 10.82 4.64 -15.36
CA ASP A 836 12.25 4.83 -15.64
C ASP A 836 13.04 5.27 -14.38
N SER A 837 12.54 6.30 -13.68
CA SER A 837 13.15 6.82 -12.45
C SER A 837 13.15 5.79 -11.33
N LEU A 838 12.06 5.04 -11.20
CA LEU A 838 11.91 3.97 -10.21
C LEU A 838 12.95 2.88 -10.42
N ASN A 839 13.07 2.33 -11.62
CA ASN A 839 13.99 1.23 -11.90
C ASN A 839 15.46 1.64 -11.78
N LYS A 840 15.80 2.88 -12.15
CA LYS A 840 17.14 3.45 -11.90
C LYS A 840 17.54 3.34 -10.43
N ASN A 841 16.63 3.71 -9.52
CA ASN A 841 16.90 3.72 -8.08
C ASN A 841 16.77 2.32 -7.46
N LEU A 842 15.75 1.54 -7.86
CA LEU A 842 15.53 0.16 -7.42
C LEU A 842 16.73 -0.74 -7.74
N PHE A 843 17.25 -0.65 -8.96
CA PHE A 843 18.44 -1.38 -9.37
C PHE A 843 19.73 -0.61 -9.13
N SER A 844 19.71 0.59 -8.54
CA SER A 844 20.92 1.35 -8.17
C SER A 844 21.94 1.43 -9.32
N TYR A 845 21.53 2.02 -10.45
CA TYR A 845 22.38 2.13 -11.65
C TYR A 845 23.76 2.74 -11.34
N GLY A 846 24.82 2.14 -11.88
CA GLY A 846 26.21 2.53 -11.63
C GLY A 846 26.78 2.17 -10.24
N SER A 847 26.03 1.49 -9.36
CA SER A 847 26.46 1.11 -8.00
C SER A 847 26.05 -0.32 -7.64
N SER A 848 26.77 -1.00 -6.76
CA SER A 848 26.36 -2.29 -6.16
C SER A 848 25.71 -2.12 -4.77
N GLN A 849 25.52 -0.88 -4.32
CA GLN A 849 24.86 -0.57 -3.06
C GLN A 849 23.37 -0.37 -3.30
N TYR A 850 22.58 -1.37 -2.90
CA TYR A 850 21.13 -1.37 -3.04
C TYR A 850 20.44 -0.80 -1.81
N THR A 851 19.22 -0.32 -2.00
CA THR A 851 18.35 0.12 -0.93
C THR A 851 17.08 -0.73 -0.88
N SER A 852 16.26 -0.56 0.16
CA SER A 852 14.98 -1.27 0.25
C SER A 852 14.02 -0.82 -0.84
N ILE A 853 13.03 -1.64 -1.16
CA ILE A 853 12.09 -1.33 -2.26
C ILE A 853 11.32 -0.03 -1.98
N ALA A 854 10.89 0.17 -0.73
CA ALA A 854 10.21 1.40 -0.30
C ALA A 854 11.12 2.64 -0.35
N GLU A 855 12.41 2.49 -0.02
CA GLU A 855 13.36 3.59 -0.08
C GLU A 855 13.69 3.99 -1.53
N ALA A 856 13.74 3.02 -2.46
CA ALA A 856 13.83 3.31 -3.89
C ALA A 856 12.61 4.14 -4.37
N LEU A 857 11.39 3.77 -3.95
CA LEU A 857 10.18 4.55 -4.24
C LEU A 857 10.28 5.98 -3.69
N ARG A 858 10.67 6.14 -2.42
CA ARG A 858 10.82 7.45 -1.76
C ARG A 858 11.78 8.36 -2.54
N ILE A 859 12.96 7.84 -2.89
CA ILE A 859 13.97 8.59 -3.66
C ILE A 859 13.40 8.98 -5.02
N SER A 860 12.74 8.07 -5.74
CA SER A 860 12.17 8.35 -7.07
C SER A 860 11.08 9.42 -7.04
N LYS A 861 10.22 9.44 -6.00
CA LYS A 861 9.21 10.50 -5.79
C LYS A 861 9.86 11.87 -5.54
N ASN A 862 10.92 11.91 -4.73
CA ASN A 862 11.63 13.16 -4.43
C ASN A 862 12.49 13.67 -5.60
N GLU A 863 13.12 12.78 -6.38
CA GLU A 863 13.89 13.17 -7.58
C GLU A 863 13.02 13.82 -8.65
N ASN A 864 11.78 13.35 -8.78
CA ASN A 864 10.86 13.79 -9.82
C ASN A 864 9.41 13.96 -9.33
N PRO A 865 9.12 15.02 -8.55
CA PRO A 865 7.82 15.13 -7.92
C PRO A 865 6.70 15.49 -8.92
N SER A 866 5.53 14.86 -8.72
CA SER A 866 4.36 14.95 -9.61
C SER A 866 3.07 14.63 -8.86
N SER A 867 1.94 15.23 -9.24
CA SER A 867 0.61 14.82 -8.72
C SER A 867 0.36 13.32 -8.93
N SER A 868 0.80 12.80 -10.07
CA SER A 868 0.70 11.38 -10.42
C SER A 868 1.47 10.45 -9.47
N SER A 869 2.48 10.95 -8.78
CA SER A 869 3.26 10.13 -7.84
C SER A 869 2.52 9.89 -6.52
N ASN A 870 1.52 10.72 -6.19
CA ASN A 870 0.73 10.58 -4.97
C ASN A 870 -0.16 9.33 -4.97
N VAL A 871 -0.49 8.81 -6.17
CA VAL A 871 -1.33 7.61 -6.32
C VAL A 871 -0.51 6.31 -6.37
N ILE A 872 0.83 6.39 -6.28
CA ILE A 872 1.73 5.24 -6.33
C ILE A 872 2.10 4.81 -4.91
N PHE A 873 1.87 3.55 -4.60
CA PHE A 873 2.05 2.95 -3.27
C PHE A 873 3.08 1.84 -3.28
N TYR A 874 3.73 1.66 -2.13
CA TYR A 874 4.45 0.44 -1.81
C TYR A 874 3.60 -0.41 -0.84
N ILE A 875 3.14 -1.56 -1.34
CA ILE A 875 2.40 -2.56 -0.57
C ILE A 875 3.37 -3.67 -0.16
N GLY A 876 3.65 -3.77 1.13
CA GLY A 876 4.64 -4.71 1.69
C GLY A 876 5.39 -4.13 2.89
N ASP A 877 6.40 -4.87 3.35
CA ASP A 877 7.27 -4.46 4.44
C ASP A 877 8.35 -3.45 3.96
N PRO A 878 8.38 -2.20 4.47
CA PRO A 878 9.26 -1.13 3.95
C PRO A 878 10.76 -1.39 4.14
N ALA A 879 11.12 -2.26 5.09
CA ALA A 879 12.51 -2.66 5.34
C ALA A 879 12.96 -3.80 4.41
N LEU A 880 12.07 -4.35 3.59
CA LEU A 880 12.36 -5.45 2.68
C LEU A 880 13.33 -5.02 1.58
N MET A 881 14.44 -5.74 1.49
CA MET A 881 15.40 -5.64 0.39
C MET A 881 14.98 -6.56 -0.74
N LEU A 882 15.12 -6.10 -1.98
CA LEU A 882 15.03 -6.99 -3.13
C LEU A 882 16.17 -8.02 -3.04
N SER A 883 15.88 -9.31 -3.23
CA SER A 883 16.84 -10.41 -3.11
C SER A 883 17.88 -10.48 -4.25
N ILE A 884 18.46 -9.34 -4.64
CA ILE A 884 19.52 -9.24 -5.65
C ILE A 884 20.77 -9.97 -5.13
N PRO A 885 21.29 -11.00 -5.84
CA PRO A 885 22.49 -11.69 -5.42
C PRO A 885 23.74 -10.80 -5.54
N LYS A 886 24.76 -11.05 -4.71
CA LYS A 886 26.00 -10.28 -4.77
C LYS A 886 26.81 -10.61 -6.04
N PRO A 887 27.50 -9.66 -6.67
CA PRO A 887 28.55 -9.96 -7.65
C PRO A 887 29.85 -10.47 -6.95
N LYS A 888 30.78 -11.21 -7.57
CA LYS A 888 30.88 -11.70 -8.97
C LYS A 888 31.22 -13.20 -9.03
N ILE A 889 30.59 -13.89 -9.97
CA ILE A 889 31.05 -15.19 -10.49
C ILE A 889 31.74 -14.95 -11.83
N ASN A 890 33.01 -15.36 -11.95
CA ASN A 890 33.84 -15.13 -13.12
C ASN A 890 34.12 -16.44 -13.87
N LEU A 891 33.96 -16.41 -15.19
CA LEU A 891 34.48 -17.45 -16.08
C LEU A 891 36.00 -17.25 -16.23
N THR A 892 36.81 -18.28 -16.03
CA THR A 892 38.27 -18.19 -16.11
C THR A 892 38.85 -18.95 -17.30
N LYS A 893 38.32 -20.14 -17.62
CA LYS A 893 38.79 -20.97 -18.73
C LYS A 893 37.66 -21.66 -19.48
N ILE A 894 37.91 -21.92 -20.76
CA ILE A 894 37.12 -22.77 -21.65
C ILE A 894 38.07 -23.78 -22.28
N ASN A 895 37.77 -25.08 -22.15
CA ASN A 895 38.63 -26.17 -22.64
C ASN A 895 40.10 -25.99 -22.21
N ASP A 896 40.31 -25.64 -20.93
CA ASP A 896 41.60 -25.36 -20.30
C ASP A 896 42.37 -24.15 -20.87
N ILE A 897 41.80 -23.42 -21.84
CA ILE A 897 42.32 -22.17 -22.39
C ILE A 897 41.75 -20.99 -21.59
N ALA A 898 42.61 -20.07 -21.15
CA ALA A 898 42.17 -18.88 -20.42
C ALA A 898 41.31 -17.97 -21.31
N ILE A 899 40.24 -17.37 -20.76
CA ILE A 899 39.34 -16.49 -21.54
C ILE A 899 40.02 -15.21 -22.06
N SER A 900 41.21 -14.87 -21.55
CA SER A 900 42.05 -13.79 -22.06
C SER A 900 42.77 -14.15 -23.37
N GLN A 901 42.75 -15.41 -23.77
CA GLN A 901 43.30 -15.92 -25.03
C GLN A 901 42.16 -16.24 -26.01
N PRO A 902 42.44 -16.38 -27.31
CA PRO A 902 41.45 -16.87 -28.27
C PRO A 902 40.94 -18.26 -27.88
N ILE A 903 39.66 -18.33 -27.52
CA ILE A 903 38.93 -19.56 -27.18
C ILE A 903 38.18 -20.10 -28.40
N PRO A 904 37.96 -21.43 -28.51
CA PRO A 904 37.18 -22.00 -29.59
C PRO A 904 35.70 -21.59 -29.51
N ASP A 905 35.06 -21.45 -30.67
CA ASP A 905 33.63 -21.26 -30.78
C ASP A 905 32.88 -22.51 -30.29
N PHE A 906 31.71 -22.33 -29.68
CA PHE A 906 30.83 -23.40 -29.25
C PHE A 906 30.05 -23.89 -30.46
N LYS A 907 30.68 -24.79 -31.22
CA LYS A 907 30.08 -25.44 -32.39
C LYS A 907 29.14 -26.56 -31.94
N SER A 908 28.13 -26.85 -32.76
CA SER A 908 27.20 -27.95 -32.48
C SER A 908 27.96 -29.26 -32.26
N LEU A 909 27.50 -30.06 -31.29
CA LEU A 909 28.08 -31.35 -30.90
C LEU A 909 29.52 -31.29 -30.37
N SER A 910 30.02 -30.11 -30.01
CA SER A 910 31.32 -29.98 -29.34
C SER A 910 31.16 -30.19 -27.84
N LYS A 911 32.04 -30.99 -27.24
CA LYS A 911 32.18 -31.07 -25.78
C LYS A 911 32.93 -29.84 -25.27
N ILE A 912 32.31 -29.11 -24.35
CA ILE A 912 32.85 -27.89 -23.78
C ILE A 912 33.05 -28.09 -22.28
N LYS A 913 34.24 -27.72 -21.81
CA LYS A 913 34.63 -27.68 -20.40
C LYS A 913 34.67 -26.23 -19.93
N ILE A 914 33.89 -25.91 -18.91
CA ILE A 914 33.78 -24.57 -18.30
C ILE A 914 34.48 -24.59 -16.94
N THR A 915 35.38 -23.63 -16.70
CA THR A 915 36.01 -23.42 -15.40
C THR A 915 35.83 -21.97 -14.98
N GLY A 916 35.53 -21.74 -13.71
CA GLY A 916 35.38 -20.40 -13.16
C GLY A 916 35.60 -20.32 -11.67
N GLU A 917 35.41 -19.12 -11.13
CA GLU A 917 35.64 -18.83 -9.73
C GLU A 917 34.66 -17.78 -9.18
N ILE A 918 34.53 -17.75 -7.87
CA ILE A 918 33.72 -16.77 -7.13
C ILE A 918 34.66 -15.81 -6.44
N THR A 919 34.47 -14.51 -6.70
CA THR A 919 35.30 -13.46 -6.12
C THR A 919 34.45 -12.46 -5.35
N ASP A 920 35.10 -11.69 -4.47
CA ASP A 920 34.52 -10.45 -3.96
C ASP A 920 34.47 -9.35 -5.04
N GLU A 921 33.98 -8.16 -4.65
CA GLU A 921 33.89 -7.00 -5.55
C GLU A 921 35.25 -6.47 -6.02
N ASN A 922 36.34 -6.82 -5.32
CA ASN A 922 37.72 -6.45 -5.65
C ASN A 922 38.42 -7.50 -6.54
N ASN A 923 37.69 -8.53 -7.01
CA ASN A 923 38.20 -9.68 -7.74
C ASN A 923 39.17 -10.56 -6.92
N THR A 924 39.02 -10.58 -5.59
CA THR A 924 39.75 -11.52 -4.73
C THR A 924 38.96 -12.82 -4.61
N LEU A 925 39.60 -13.97 -4.86
CA LEU A 925 38.99 -15.30 -4.75
C LEU A 925 38.42 -15.54 -3.34
N LEU A 926 37.16 -15.96 -3.27
CA LEU A 926 36.51 -16.40 -2.04
C LEU A 926 36.84 -17.86 -1.76
N SER A 927 38.05 -18.13 -1.29
CA SER A 927 38.56 -19.49 -1.07
C SER A 927 37.83 -20.31 0.01
N ASN A 928 36.96 -19.68 0.80
CA ASN A 928 36.10 -20.33 1.78
C ASN A 928 34.67 -20.59 1.27
N TYR A 929 34.41 -20.34 -0.02
CA TYR A 929 33.10 -20.55 -0.60
C TYR A 929 32.93 -21.99 -1.07
N ASN A 930 32.07 -22.75 -0.39
CA ASN A 930 31.67 -24.10 -0.79
C ASN A 930 30.15 -24.11 -0.96
N GLY A 931 29.67 -24.61 -2.10
CA GLY A 931 28.27 -24.43 -2.46
C GLY A 931 27.90 -25.10 -3.78
N GLU A 932 26.77 -24.67 -4.34
CA GLU A 932 26.25 -25.14 -5.62
C GLU A 932 26.10 -23.96 -6.58
N LEU A 933 26.54 -24.17 -7.82
CA LEU A 933 26.37 -23.30 -8.96
C LEU A 933 25.23 -23.81 -9.83
N ALA A 934 24.28 -22.96 -10.16
CA ALA A 934 23.33 -23.13 -11.25
C ALA A 934 23.78 -22.27 -12.44
N THR A 935 23.91 -22.89 -13.62
CA THR A 935 24.32 -22.22 -14.86
C THR A 935 23.26 -22.36 -15.93
N ALA A 936 22.97 -21.24 -16.62
CA ALA A 936 22.21 -21.24 -17.87
C ALA A 936 23.07 -20.66 -18.99
N ILE A 937 23.19 -21.37 -20.11
CA ILE A 937 23.88 -20.89 -21.31
C ILE A 937 22.82 -20.63 -22.37
N PHE A 938 22.72 -19.39 -22.81
CA PHE A 938 21.80 -18.93 -23.84
C PHE A 938 22.53 -18.84 -25.17
N ASP A 939 21.86 -19.26 -26.25
CA ASP A 939 22.28 -18.95 -27.61
C ASP A 939 22.27 -17.42 -27.82
N LYS A 940 22.75 -16.99 -28.99
CA LYS A 940 22.75 -15.60 -29.43
C LYS A 940 21.37 -14.94 -29.37
N LEU A 941 21.36 -13.63 -29.17
CA LEU A 941 20.14 -12.83 -29.12
C LEU A 941 19.30 -13.03 -30.40
N ILE A 942 17.98 -13.15 -30.21
CA ILE A 942 17.02 -13.29 -31.29
C ILE A 942 16.34 -11.94 -31.51
N THR A 943 16.25 -11.52 -32.77
CA THR A 943 15.38 -10.40 -33.14
C THR A 943 13.95 -10.90 -33.29
N SER A 944 13.05 -10.40 -32.45
CA SER A 944 11.60 -10.58 -32.56
C SER A 944 10.96 -9.29 -33.08
N SER A 945 9.70 -9.36 -33.50
CA SER A 945 8.92 -8.21 -33.95
C SER A 945 7.50 -8.27 -33.39
N THR A 946 6.93 -7.11 -33.10
CA THR A 946 5.48 -7.00 -32.90
C THR A 946 4.73 -7.18 -34.23
N LEU A 947 3.47 -7.59 -34.15
CA LEU A 947 2.62 -7.99 -35.27
C LEU A 947 1.63 -6.89 -35.71
N ASN A 948 1.47 -5.82 -34.90
CA ASN A 948 0.48 -4.76 -35.13
C ASN A 948 -0.93 -5.35 -35.33
N ASN A 949 -1.37 -6.20 -34.39
CA ASN A 949 -2.62 -6.95 -34.49
C ASN A 949 -3.83 -6.02 -34.72
N ASP A 950 -3.89 -4.88 -34.02
CA ASP A 950 -5.01 -3.94 -34.07
C ASP A 950 -4.83 -2.74 -35.03
N GLY A 951 -3.64 -2.58 -35.62
CA GLY A 951 -3.39 -1.53 -36.61
C GLY A 951 -3.06 -0.14 -36.05
N TYR A 952 -2.93 0.02 -34.72
CA TYR A 952 -2.73 1.33 -34.08
C TYR A 952 -1.27 1.71 -33.78
N SER A 953 -0.31 0.82 -33.99
CA SER A 953 1.12 1.10 -33.79
C SER A 953 2.01 0.47 -34.86
N PRO A 954 3.11 1.12 -35.27
CA PRO A 954 4.04 0.48 -36.21
C PRO A 954 4.68 -0.76 -35.59
N ALA A 955 4.92 -1.79 -36.42
CA ALA A 955 5.67 -2.96 -36.00
C ALA A 955 7.06 -2.56 -35.47
N MET A 956 7.42 -3.08 -34.31
CA MET A 956 8.68 -2.79 -33.62
C MET A 956 9.53 -4.04 -33.54
N SER A 957 10.77 -3.95 -34.02
CA SER A 957 11.78 -4.98 -33.78
C SER A 957 12.47 -4.79 -32.43
N PHE A 958 12.68 -5.89 -31.71
CA PHE A 958 13.38 -5.91 -30.42
C PHE A 958 14.19 -7.19 -30.25
N LYS A 959 15.15 -7.17 -29.32
CA LYS A 959 16.01 -8.32 -29.04
C LYS A 959 15.56 -9.03 -27.76
N ILE A 960 15.54 -10.36 -27.81
CA ILE A 960 15.33 -11.26 -26.67
C ILE A 960 16.51 -12.22 -26.52
N LEU A 961 16.65 -12.82 -25.33
CA LEU A 961 17.61 -13.90 -25.12
C LEU A 961 17.28 -15.06 -26.07
N GLY A 962 18.33 -15.70 -26.61
CA GLY A 962 18.16 -16.93 -27.38
C GLY A 962 17.82 -18.12 -26.49
N GLU A 963 17.53 -19.24 -27.14
CA GLU A 963 17.19 -20.49 -26.45
C GLU A 963 18.28 -20.92 -25.46
N THR A 964 17.87 -21.57 -24.37
CA THR A 964 18.83 -22.06 -23.39
C THR A 964 19.42 -23.39 -23.87
N ILE A 965 20.67 -23.37 -24.31
CA ILE A 965 21.37 -24.53 -24.86
C ILE A 965 21.94 -25.47 -23.78
N PHE A 966 21.99 -25.00 -22.54
CA PHE A 966 22.40 -25.81 -21.38
C PHE A 966 21.87 -25.23 -20.07
N ARG A 967 21.33 -26.09 -19.20
CA ARG A 967 20.91 -25.79 -17.82
C ARG A 967 21.52 -26.80 -16.86
N GLY A 968 22.61 -26.44 -16.18
CA GLY A 968 23.34 -27.41 -15.36
C GLY A 968 23.77 -26.91 -14.00
N ASN A 969 23.97 -27.88 -13.11
CA ASN A 969 24.38 -27.66 -11.72
C ASN A 969 25.79 -28.21 -11.48
N ALA A 970 26.63 -27.45 -10.78
CA ALA A 970 28.00 -27.83 -10.45
C ALA A 970 28.35 -27.51 -8.99
N SER A 971 29.19 -28.33 -8.37
CA SER A 971 29.75 -28.09 -7.05
C SER A 971 30.80 -26.98 -7.12
N ILE A 972 30.77 -26.11 -6.11
CA ILE A 972 31.81 -25.12 -5.88
C ILE A 972 32.64 -25.58 -4.69
N THR A 973 33.96 -25.70 -4.90
CA THR A 973 34.92 -26.04 -3.86
C THR A 973 35.99 -24.95 -3.78
N ASN A 974 36.20 -24.41 -2.58
CA ASN A 974 37.15 -23.32 -2.33
C ASN A 974 37.02 -22.13 -3.31
N GLY A 975 35.78 -21.75 -3.62
CA GLY A 975 35.48 -20.66 -4.54
C GLY A 975 35.68 -20.99 -6.01
N GLN A 976 35.97 -22.24 -6.38
CA GLN A 976 36.21 -22.66 -7.77
C GLN A 976 35.20 -23.71 -8.21
N PHE A 977 34.85 -23.70 -9.50
CA PHE A 977 33.94 -24.67 -10.09
C PHE A 977 34.42 -25.10 -11.48
N GLU A 978 34.02 -26.31 -11.86
CA GLU A 978 34.28 -26.88 -13.17
C GLU A 978 33.11 -27.79 -13.57
N PHE A 979 32.66 -27.72 -14.81
CA PHE A 979 31.71 -28.67 -15.37
C PHE A 979 31.91 -28.81 -16.89
N SER A 980 31.33 -29.86 -17.47
CA SER A 980 31.34 -30.06 -18.92
C SER A 980 29.91 -30.25 -19.44
N PHE A 981 29.71 -29.99 -20.72
CA PHE A 981 28.48 -30.32 -21.44
C PHE A 981 28.78 -30.50 -22.93
N VAL A 982 27.84 -31.08 -23.68
CA VAL A 982 27.91 -31.13 -25.14
C VAL A 982 26.94 -30.09 -25.70
N VAL A 983 27.42 -29.26 -26.63
CA VAL A 983 26.61 -28.24 -27.28
C VAL A 983 25.54 -28.91 -28.14
N PRO A 984 24.23 -28.61 -27.96
CA PRO A 984 23.17 -29.21 -28.75
C PRO A 984 23.35 -29.06 -30.26
N ARG A 985 22.85 -30.04 -31.02
CA ARG A 985 22.82 -29.97 -32.48
C ARG A 985 22.00 -28.79 -32.99
N ASP A 986 20.97 -28.42 -32.24
CA ASP A 986 19.95 -27.43 -32.60
C ASP A 986 20.34 -25.97 -32.34
N ILE A 987 21.60 -25.70 -31.97
CA ILE A 987 22.08 -24.31 -31.95
C ILE A 987 21.93 -23.68 -33.34
N ARG A 988 21.70 -22.37 -33.37
CA ARG A 988 21.64 -21.65 -34.65
C ARG A 988 23.02 -21.62 -35.31
N VAL A 989 23.11 -21.98 -36.60
CA VAL A 989 24.37 -22.15 -37.35
C VAL A 989 25.24 -20.87 -37.43
N PRO A 990 24.70 -19.65 -37.68
CA PRO A 990 25.54 -18.46 -37.74
C PRO A 990 26.28 -18.22 -36.42
N VAL A 991 27.59 -17.97 -36.50
CA VAL A 991 28.43 -17.67 -35.32
C VAL A 991 28.15 -16.25 -34.86
N ASP A 992 27.71 -16.11 -33.62
CA ASP A 992 27.58 -14.81 -32.94
C ASP A 992 27.78 -14.99 -31.42
N TYR A 993 27.75 -13.90 -30.66
CA TYR A 993 27.93 -13.90 -29.22
C TYR A 993 26.76 -14.54 -28.48
N GLY A 994 27.06 -15.57 -27.69
CA GLY A 994 26.14 -16.17 -26.73
C GLY A 994 26.28 -15.56 -25.34
N ARG A 995 25.53 -16.10 -24.38
CA ARG A 995 25.56 -15.62 -22.99
C ARG A 995 25.59 -16.77 -21.99
N ILE A 996 26.43 -16.66 -20.97
CA ILE A 996 26.37 -17.51 -19.77
C ILE A 996 25.83 -16.69 -18.62
N SER A 997 24.86 -17.22 -17.89
CA SER A 997 24.35 -16.69 -16.61
C SER A 997 24.66 -17.66 -15.49
N PHE A 998 25.23 -17.14 -14.41
CA PHE A 998 25.64 -17.90 -13.24
C PHE A 998 24.84 -17.46 -12.02
N TYR A 999 24.44 -18.43 -11.19
CA TYR A 999 23.92 -18.20 -9.85
C TYR A 999 24.54 -19.21 -8.90
N ALA A 1000 25.12 -18.76 -7.79
CA ALA A 1000 25.68 -19.64 -6.77
C ALA A 1000 24.97 -19.44 -5.43
N LYS A 1001 24.80 -20.54 -4.69
CA LYS A 1001 24.38 -20.53 -3.29
C LYS A 1001 25.42 -21.24 -2.44
N LYS A 1002 25.74 -20.69 -1.28
CA LYS A 1002 26.68 -21.27 -0.33
C LYS A 1002 26.00 -22.33 0.53
N ASN A 1003 26.75 -23.34 0.93
CA ASN A 1003 26.26 -24.34 1.88
C ASN A 1003 26.15 -23.75 3.28
N GLN A 1004 25.07 -24.11 4.00
CA GLN A 1004 24.83 -23.82 5.42
C GLN A 1004 24.67 -22.34 5.80
N THR A 1005 25.02 -21.40 4.92
CA THR A 1005 24.91 -19.95 5.13
C THR A 1005 24.02 -19.35 4.05
N LEU A 1006 23.15 -18.41 4.42
CA LEU A 1006 22.26 -17.70 3.50
C LEU A 1006 23.03 -16.63 2.69
N GLU A 1007 23.93 -17.10 1.82
CA GLU A 1007 24.79 -16.28 0.98
C GLU A 1007 24.69 -16.76 -0.49
N ASN A 1008 24.56 -15.83 -1.43
CA ASN A 1008 24.50 -16.14 -2.86
C ASN A 1008 25.22 -15.10 -3.71
N GLN A 1009 25.62 -15.55 -4.90
CA GLN A 1009 26.36 -14.76 -5.86
C GLN A 1009 25.76 -14.93 -7.25
N SER A 1010 26.00 -13.93 -8.09
CA SER A 1010 25.62 -13.96 -9.50
C SER A 1010 26.80 -13.51 -10.37
N GLY A 1011 26.74 -13.89 -11.64
CA GLY A 1011 27.73 -13.53 -12.64
C GLY A 1011 27.22 -13.82 -14.04
N TYR A 1012 27.96 -13.33 -15.03
CA TYR A 1012 27.62 -13.53 -16.41
C TYR A 1012 28.87 -13.48 -17.30
N ASN A 1013 28.76 -14.01 -18.51
CA ASN A 1013 29.73 -13.82 -19.58
C ASN A 1013 29.00 -13.64 -20.92
N THR A 1014 29.46 -12.71 -21.76
CA THR A 1014 28.91 -12.44 -23.10
C THR A 1014 29.99 -12.46 -24.18
N THR A 1015 31.17 -13.02 -23.88
CA THR A 1015 32.31 -13.05 -24.82
C THR A 1015 32.40 -14.38 -25.56
N ILE A 1016 31.66 -15.41 -25.13
CA ILE A 1016 31.59 -16.68 -25.84
C ILE A 1016 30.89 -16.52 -27.19
N LYS A 1017 31.35 -17.29 -28.18
CA LYS A 1017 30.72 -17.37 -29.51
C LYS A 1017 30.05 -18.73 -29.67
N ILE A 1018 28.82 -18.73 -30.16
CA ILE A 1018 28.01 -19.94 -30.38
C ILE A 1018 27.58 -19.97 -31.85
N GLY A 1019 27.86 -21.09 -32.51
CA GLY A 1019 27.53 -21.33 -33.91
C GLY A 1019 28.58 -22.19 -34.62
N GLY A 1020 28.29 -22.55 -35.86
CA GLY A 1020 29.09 -23.48 -36.65
C GLY A 1020 28.84 -24.95 -36.30
N ILE A 1021 29.40 -25.83 -37.13
CA ILE A 1021 29.20 -27.29 -37.05
C ILE A 1021 30.54 -27.94 -36.72
N ASN A 1022 30.55 -28.89 -35.77
CA ASN A 1022 31.69 -29.76 -35.54
C ASN A 1022 31.66 -30.93 -36.53
N GLU A 1023 32.42 -30.83 -37.63
CA GLU A 1023 32.51 -31.88 -38.65
C GLU A 1023 33.16 -33.18 -38.15
N ASN A 1024 33.81 -33.16 -36.98
CA ASN A 1024 34.49 -34.31 -36.37
C ASN A 1024 33.73 -34.89 -35.17
N ALA A 1025 32.45 -34.56 -34.99
CA ALA A 1025 31.64 -35.10 -33.90
C ALA A 1025 31.45 -36.62 -34.06
N PRO A 1026 31.65 -37.44 -33.01
CA PRO A 1026 31.31 -38.86 -33.03
C PRO A 1026 29.83 -39.07 -33.36
N GLN A 1027 29.48 -40.16 -34.03
CA GLN A 1027 28.09 -40.50 -34.29
C GLN A 1027 27.43 -41.07 -33.03
N ASP A 1028 26.21 -40.62 -32.74
CA ASP A 1028 25.35 -41.17 -31.71
C ASP A 1028 23.95 -41.45 -32.29
N ASN A 1029 23.43 -42.66 -32.04
CA ASN A 1029 22.08 -43.08 -32.43
C ASN A 1029 21.33 -43.75 -31.26
N ILE A 1030 21.77 -43.53 -30.01
CA ILE A 1030 21.16 -44.11 -28.81
C ILE A 1030 20.15 -43.10 -28.27
N SER A 1031 18.89 -43.50 -28.13
CA SER A 1031 17.88 -42.63 -27.52
C SER A 1031 18.10 -42.45 -26.01
N PRO A 1032 17.72 -41.28 -25.46
CA PRO A 1032 17.77 -41.05 -24.02
C PRO A 1032 16.84 -42.01 -23.27
N LYS A 1033 17.19 -42.32 -22.01
CA LYS A 1033 16.31 -43.07 -21.10
C LYS A 1033 15.42 -42.11 -20.33
N VAL A 1034 14.15 -42.47 -20.14
CA VAL A 1034 13.19 -41.66 -19.38
C VAL A 1034 12.45 -42.50 -18.34
N LYS A 1035 12.22 -41.92 -17.15
CA LYS A 1035 11.28 -42.43 -16.15
C LYS A 1035 10.33 -41.32 -15.72
N LEU A 1036 9.03 -41.60 -15.78
CA LEU A 1036 7.97 -40.66 -15.45
C LEU A 1036 7.32 -41.02 -14.12
N TYR A 1037 6.98 -40.00 -13.33
CA TYR A 1037 6.24 -40.12 -12.08
C TYR A 1037 5.30 -38.94 -11.85
N MET A 1038 4.37 -39.08 -10.90
CA MET A 1038 3.49 -38.00 -10.46
C MET A 1038 3.76 -37.68 -8.99
N ASN A 1039 4.08 -36.43 -8.68
CA ASN A 1039 4.50 -35.88 -7.39
C ASN A 1039 5.81 -36.44 -6.80
N ASP A 1040 5.98 -37.76 -6.74
CA ASP A 1040 7.17 -38.43 -6.22
C ASP A 1040 7.45 -39.76 -6.93
N GLU A 1041 8.64 -40.33 -6.71
CA GLU A 1041 9.08 -41.60 -7.33
C GLU A 1041 8.31 -42.85 -6.85
N THR A 1042 7.38 -42.70 -5.89
CA THR A 1042 6.56 -43.82 -5.40
C THR A 1042 5.30 -44.03 -6.23
N PHE A 1043 4.95 -43.07 -7.08
CA PHE A 1043 3.81 -43.16 -7.98
C PHE A 1043 3.99 -44.29 -9.00
N VAL A 1044 2.90 -45.01 -9.27
CA VAL A 1044 2.83 -46.06 -10.29
C VAL A 1044 1.76 -45.69 -11.29
N SER A 1045 2.05 -45.84 -12.59
CA SER A 1045 1.10 -45.57 -13.68
C SER A 1045 -0.25 -46.28 -13.44
N GLY A 1046 -1.34 -45.53 -13.62
CA GLY A 1046 -2.72 -45.91 -13.27
C GLY A 1046 -3.13 -45.53 -11.83
N GLY A 1047 -2.20 -45.00 -11.02
CA GLY A 1047 -2.46 -44.53 -9.66
C GLY A 1047 -3.36 -43.29 -9.60
N ILE A 1048 -3.86 -42.97 -8.40
CA ILE A 1048 -4.70 -41.79 -8.18
C ILE A 1048 -3.85 -40.52 -8.01
N THR A 1049 -4.38 -39.39 -8.46
CA THR A 1049 -3.84 -38.05 -8.21
C THR A 1049 -4.94 -37.09 -7.74
N ASN A 1050 -4.55 -35.89 -7.33
CA ASN A 1050 -5.45 -34.73 -7.21
C ASN A 1050 -5.61 -34.03 -8.58
N GLU A 1051 -6.36 -32.93 -8.61
CA GLU A 1051 -6.61 -32.10 -9.81
C GLU A 1051 -5.42 -31.20 -10.23
N SER A 1052 -4.35 -31.17 -9.42
CA SER A 1052 -3.15 -30.36 -9.69
C SER A 1052 -1.87 -31.06 -9.24
N PRO A 1053 -1.49 -32.20 -9.87
CA PRO A 1053 -0.27 -32.92 -9.55
C PRO A 1053 0.96 -32.27 -10.22
N PHE A 1054 2.15 -32.74 -9.86
CA PHE A 1054 3.40 -32.45 -10.57
C PHE A 1054 3.80 -33.64 -11.43
N LEU A 1055 4.09 -33.40 -12.72
CA LEU A 1055 4.78 -34.35 -13.57
C LEU A 1055 6.30 -34.30 -13.27
N LEU A 1056 6.87 -35.45 -12.95
CA LEU A 1056 8.31 -35.63 -12.80
C LEU A 1056 8.84 -36.48 -13.94
N ALA A 1057 9.89 -36.02 -14.61
CA ALA A 1057 10.62 -36.83 -15.59
C ALA A 1057 12.11 -36.84 -15.23
N PHE A 1058 12.67 -38.05 -15.13
CA PHE A 1058 14.11 -38.28 -14.97
C PHE A 1058 14.68 -38.79 -16.28
N LEU A 1059 15.74 -38.13 -16.75
CA LEU A 1059 16.32 -38.34 -18.06
C LEU A 1059 17.81 -38.66 -17.93
N GLU A 1060 18.30 -39.57 -18.77
CA GLU A 1060 19.70 -40.00 -18.80
C GLU A 1060 20.15 -40.26 -20.24
N ASP A 1061 21.27 -39.67 -20.64
CA ASP A 1061 21.93 -39.83 -21.94
C ASP A 1061 23.43 -39.50 -21.87
N GLU A 1062 24.29 -40.24 -22.58
CA GLU A 1062 25.76 -40.07 -22.52
C GLU A 1062 26.23 -38.67 -22.98
N ASN A 1063 25.53 -38.08 -23.93
CA ASN A 1063 25.83 -36.75 -24.46
C ASN A 1063 24.96 -35.65 -23.83
N GLY A 1064 23.96 -36.03 -23.03
CA GLY A 1064 23.07 -35.16 -22.30
C GLY A 1064 21.78 -34.87 -23.07
N ILE A 1065 20.87 -34.17 -22.40
CA ILE A 1065 19.54 -33.88 -22.92
C ILE A 1065 19.53 -32.53 -23.65
N ASN A 1066 18.87 -32.48 -24.80
CA ASN A 1066 18.69 -31.25 -25.55
C ASN A 1066 17.70 -30.33 -24.84
N THR A 1067 18.20 -29.18 -24.39
CA THR A 1067 17.36 -28.10 -23.84
C THR A 1067 17.13 -26.98 -24.84
N ALA A 1068 17.81 -26.99 -26.00
CA ALA A 1068 17.61 -26.00 -27.04
C ALA A 1068 16.30 -26.28 -27.79
N SER A 1069 15.51 -25.24 -28.04
CA SER A 1069 14.29 -25.34 -28.85
C SER A 1069 14.62 -25.31 -30.34
N GLY A 1070 15.01 -26.48 -30.87
CA GLY A 1070 15.09 -26.75 -32.30
C GLY A 1070 13.70 -27.01 -32.90
N ILE A 1071 13.55 -26.87 -34.23
CA ILE A 1071 12.28 -27.14 -34.91
C ILE A 1071 11.87 -28.60 -34.65
N GLY A 1072 10.85 -28.80 -33.80
CA GLY A 1072 10.29 -30.11 -33.47
C GLY A 1072 11.05 -30.91 -32.40
N HIS A 1073 12.07 -30.33 -31.74
CA HIS A 1073 12.89 -31.03 -30.74
C HIS A 1073 12.72 -30.49 -29.30
N ASP A 1074 11.58 -29.85 -29.01
CA ASP A 1074 11.24 -29.46 -27.65
C ASP A 1074 10.98 -30.68 -26.76
N ILE A 1075 11.29 -30.52 -25.46
CA ILE A 1075 10.80 -31.43 -24.43
C ILE A 1075 9.32 -31.13 -24.26
N THR A 1076 8.45 -32.08 -24.58
CA THR A 1076 6.99 -31.85 -24.60
C THR A 1076 6.22 -32.87 -23.76
N ALA A 1077 5.11 -32.43 -23.18
CA ALA A 1077 4.10 -33.31 -22.62
C ALA A 1077 2.74 -33.01 -23.27
N VAL A 1078 2.09 -34.05 -23.77
CA VAL A 1078 0.75 -33.98 -24.37
C VAL A 1078 -0.23 -34.66 -23.43
N LEU A 1079 -1.24 -33.90 -22.96
CA LEU A 1079 -2.31 -34.42 -22.11
C LEU A 1079 -3.47 -34.91 -22.98
N ASP A 1080 -3.91 -36.14 -22.74
CA ASP A 1080 -5.08 -36.79 -23.37
C ASP A 1080 -5.11 -36.73 -24.91
N GLY A 1081 -3.93 -36.71 -25.53
CA GLY A 1081 -3.79 -36.66 -26.99
C GLY A 1081 -3.99 -35.29 -27.62
N ASP A 1082 -4.08 -34.20 -26.85
CA ASP A 1082 -4.14 -32.83 -27.38
C ASP A 1082 -2.78 -32.36 -27.92
N VAL A 1083 -2.40 -32.89 -29.08
CA VAL A 1083 -1.16 -32.55 -29.78
C VAL A 1083 -1.15 -31.11 -30.32
N SER A 1084 -2.29 -30.41 -30.32
CA SER A 1084 -2.37 -29.02 -30.75
C SER A 1084 -1.90 -28.06 -29.64
N ASN A 1085 -1.96 -28.47 -28.38
CA ASN A 1085 -1.55 -27.66 -27.23
C ASN A 1085 -0.56 -28.42 -26.31
N PRO A 1086 0.64 -28.81 -26.81
CA PRO A 1086 1.62 -29.48 -25.97
C PRO A 1086 2.20 -28.53 -24.91
N PHE A 1087 2.46 -29.05 -23.72
CA PHE A 1087 3.26 -28.34 -22.73
C PHE A 1087 4.72 -28.37 -23.16
N VAL A 1088 5.36 -27.21 -23.31
CA VAL A 1088 6.80 -27.09 -23.60
C VAL A 1088 7.57 -27.02 -22.27
N LEU A 1089 8.50 -27.95 -22.06
CA LEU A 1089 9.10 -28.25 -20.76
C LEU A 1089 10.60 -28.00 -20.67
N ASN A 1090 11.24 -27.53 -21.74
CA ASN A 1090 12.70 -27.28 -21.82
C ASN A 1090 13.24 -26.50 -20.61
N ASP A 1091 12.48 -25.51 -20.17
CA ASP A 1091 12.85 -24.61 -19.08
C ASP A 1091 12.74 -25.20 -17.67
N TYR A 1092 12.08 -26.37 -17.54
CA TYR A 1092 11.95 -27.08 -16.28
C TYR A 1092 13.04 -28.15 -16.08
N TYR A 1093 13.78 -28.49 -17.14
CA TYR A 1093 14.89 -29.45 -17.05
C TYR A 1093 16.15 -28.81 -16.44
N GLN A 1094 16.80 -29.56 -15.57
CA GLN A 1094 18.11 -29.25 -15.04
C GLN A 1094 18.94 -30.52 -14.87
N THR A 1095 20.25 -30.41 -15.05
CA THR A 1095 21.16 -31.53 -14.78
C THR A 1095 21.24 -31.84 -13.29
N LYS A 1096 21.61 -33.08 -12.98
CA LYS A 1096 22.07 -33.47 -11.66
C LYS A 1096 23.38 -32.73 -11.34
N LEU A 1097 23.65 -32.55 -10.05
CA LEU A 1097 24.88 -31.92 -9.56
C LEU A 1097 26.10 -32.67 -10.11
N ASP A 1098 27.02 -31.94 -10.75
CA ASP A 1098 28.28 -32.41 -11.33
C ASP A 1098 28.15 -33.44 -12.47
N ASP A 1099 26.94 -33.65 -13.00
CA ASP A 1099 26.68 -34.66 -14.02
C ASP A 1099 25.74 -34.13 -15.10
N TYR A 1100 26.29 -33.87 -16.30
CA TYR A 1100 25.51 -33.40 -17.44
C TYR A 1100 24.79 -34.53 -18.19
N THR A 1101 25.10 -35.79 -17.89
CA THR A 1101 24.53 -36.97 -18.56
C THR A 1101 23.20 -37.39 -17.94
N SER A 1102 22.86 -36.88 -16.75
CA SER A 1102 21.59 -37.15 -16.09
C SER A 1102 20.94 -35.90 -15.53
N GLY A 1103 19.61 -35.88 -15.47
CA GLY A 1103 18.86 -34.73 -14.98
C GLY A 1103 17.39 -35.04 -14.71
N ASN A 1104 16.67 -34.01 -14.28
CA ASN A 1104 15.25 -34.12 -14.03
C ASN A 1104 14.52 -32.82 -14.38
N LEU A 1105 13.22 -32.94 -14.65
CA LEU A 1105 12.30 -31.82 -14.71
C LEU A 1105 11.09 -32.08 -13.81
N ARG A 1106 10.55 -30.99 -13.26
CA ARG A 1106 9.37 -30.99 -12.39
C ARG A 1106 8.38 -29.95 -12.88
N PHE A 1107 7.28 -30.41 -13.49
CA PHE A 1107 6.29 -29.55 -14.13
C PHE A 1107 4.93 -29.59 -13.41
N PRO A 1108 4.37 -28.44 -13.00
CA PRO A 1108 3.03 -28.37 -12.42
C PRO A 1108 1.92 -28.59 -13.45
N LEU A 1109 0.99 -29.51 -13.18
CA LEU A 1109 -0.29 -29.61 -13.89
C LEU A 1109 -1.41 -28.94 -13.07
N ARG A 1110 -2.46 -28.48 -13.76
CA ARG A 1110 -3.55 -27.71 -13.15
C ARG A 1110 -4.91 -28.08 -13.72
N ASN A 1111 -5.95 -27.92 -12.90
CA ASN A 1111 -7.35 -28.00 -13.28
C ASN A 1111 -7.70 -29.25 -14.10
N LEU A 1112 -7.06 -30.37 -13.77
CA LEU A 1112 -7.33 -31.63 -14.46
C LEU A 1112 -8.74 -32.09 -14.10
N ALA A 1113 -9.51 -32.48 -15.10
CA ALA A 1113 -10.85 -33.01 -14.88
C ALA A 1113 -10.80 -34.29 -14.03
N ALA A 1114 -11.89 -34.63 -13.34
CA ALA A 1114 -11.94 -35.94 -12.68
C ALA A 1114 -12.06 -37.05 -13.73
N GLY A 1115 -11.23 -38.09 -13.63
CA GLY A 1115 -11.22 -39.18 -14.60
C GLY A 1115 -9.84 -39.78 -14.85
N MET A 1116 -9.77 -40.68 -15.82
CA MET A 1116 -8.51 -41.24 -16.31
C MET A 1116 -7.87 -40.24 -17.29
N HIS A 1117 -6.59 -39.99 -17.10
CA HIS A 1117 -5.78 -39.13 -17.95
C HIS A 1117 -4.52 -39.86 -18.41
N THR A 1118 -4.01 -39.46 -19.57
CA THR A 1118 -2.73 -39.94 -20.11
C THR A 1118 -1.85 -38.75 -20.46
N ILE A 1119 -0.59 -38.80 -20.04
CA ILE A 1119 0.45 -37.89 -20.53
C ILE A 1119 1.40 -38.65 -21.41
N THR A 1120 1.53 -38.20 -22.65
CA THR A 1120 2.58 -38.64 -23.58
C THR A 1120 3.72 -37.62 -23.54
N PHE A 1121 4.87 -38.04 -23.03
CA PHE A 1121 6.07 -37.22 -22.84
C PHE A 1121 7.11 -37.55 -23.91
N THR A 1122 7.66 -36.53 -24.57
CA THR A 1122 8.73 -36.67 -25.57
C THR A 1122 9.93 -35.79 -25.21
N ALA A 1123 11.13 -36.36 -25.30
CA ALA A 1123 12.40 -35.65 -25.10
C ALA A 1123 13.46 -36.12 -26.11
N TRP A 1124 14.53 -35.35 -26.23
CA TRP A 1124 15.59 -35.56 -27.21
C TRP A 1124 16.96 -35.46 -26.53
N ASP A 1125 17.92 -36.28 -26.96
CA ASP A 1125 19.32 -36.03 -26.63
C ASP A 1125 19.89 -34.86 -27.46
N VAL A 1126 21.10 -34.41 -27.14
CA VAL A 1126 21.79 -33.33 -27.87
C VAL A 1126 22.12 -33.67 -29.34
N TYR A 1127 22.02 -34.93 -29.75
CA TYR A 1127 22.24 -35.43 -31.12
C TYR A 1127 20.94 -35.51 -31.95
N ASN A 1128 19.80 -35.23 -31.32
CA ASN A 1128 18.44 -35.32 -31.82
C ASN A 1128 17.90 -36.76 -31.98
N ASN A 1129 18.29 -37.68 -31.10
CA ASN A 1129 17.62 -38.97 -30.94
C ASN A 1129 16.43 -38.81 -29.96
N PRO A 1130 15.20 -39.17 -30.37
CA PRO A 1130 14.01 -39.00 -29.52
C PRO A 1130 13.80 -40.17 -28.55
N VAL A 1131 13.13 -39.88 -27.44
CA VAL A 1131 12.43 -40.86 -26.60
C VAL A 1131 11.00 -40.39 -26.35
N THR A 1132 10.04 -41.31 -26.41
CA THR A 1132 8.65 -41.07 -26.01
C THR A 1132 8.25 -42.07 -24.94
N SER A 1133 7.59 -41.59 -23.88
CA SER A 1133 7.07 -42.43 -22.79
C SER A 1133 5.71 -41.93 -22.34
N GLU A 1134 4.89 -42.82 -21.80
CA GLU A 1134 3.53 -42.51 -21.37
C GLU A 1134 3.33 -42.82 -19.89
N ILE A 1135 2.55 -41.98 -19.23
CA ILE A 1135 2.10 -42.20 -17.86
C ILE A 1135 0.58 -41.98 -17.79
N GLN A 1136 -0.10 -42.96 -17.20
CA GLN A 1136 -1.54 -42.90 -16.95
C GLN A 1136 -1.78 -42.58 -15.48
N PHE A 1137 -2.87 -41.87 -15.19
CA PHE A 1137 -3.25 -41.54 -13.82
C PHE A 1137 -4.73 -41.22 -13.72
N ILE A 1138 -5.29 -41.39 -12.53
CA ILE A 1138 -6.71 -41.14 -12.26
C ILE A 1138 -6.84 -39.93 -11.35
N VAL A 1139 -7.37 -38.83 -11.86
CA VAL A 1139 -7.65 -37.64 -11.07
C VAL A 1139 -8.91 -37.88 -10.25
N VAL A 1140 -8.77 -37.78 -8.92
CA VAL A 1140 -9.87 -37.85 -7.97
C VAL A 1140 -10.11 -36.45 -7.40
N GLY A 1141 -11.24 -35.84 -7.78
CA GLY A 1141 -11.58 -34.47 -7.41
C GLY A 1141 -11.62 -34.21 -5.90
N ASN A 1142 -11.63 -32.93 -5.54
CA ASN A 1142 -11.55 -32.48 -4.15
C ASN A 1142 -12.84 -32.61 -3.32
N GLU A 1143 -13.90 -33.20 -3.87
CA GLU A 1143 -15.21 -33.33 -3.22
C GLU A 1143 -15.23 -34.33 -2.06
N SER A 1144 -14.39 -35.36 -2.08
CA SER A 1144 -14.26 -36.35 -1.00
C SER A 1144 -12.80 -36.70 -0.70
N LEU A 1145 -12.54 -37.28 0.46
CA LEU A 1145 -11.28 -37.96 0.76
C LEU A 1145 -11.42 -39.40 0.29
N THR A 1146 -10.50 -39.87 -0.54
CA THR A 1146 -10.56 -41.21 -1.14
C THR A 1146 -9.36 -42.03 -0.70
N LEU A 1147 -9.59 -43.29 -0.31
CA LEU A 1147 -8.54 -44.25 0.03
C LEU A 1147 -8.50 -45.38 -0.99
N THR A 1148 -7.36 -45.61 -1.61
CA THR A 1148 -7.10 -46.75 -2.52
C THR A 1148 -5.86 -47.52 -2.07
N HIS A 1149 -5.68 -48.74 -2.58
CA HIS A 1149 -4.53 -49.60 -2.26
C HIS A 1149 -4.23 -49.73 -0.76
N VAL A 1150 -5.28 -49.80 0.07
CA VAL A 1150 -5.15 -50.03 1.51
C VAL A 1150 -4.70 -51.47 1.73
N LEU A 1151 -3.52 -51.64 2.30
CA LEU A 1151 -2.95 -52.95 2.60
C LEU A 1151 -2.02 -52.88 3.80
N ASN A 1152 -1.58 -54.02 4.29
CA ASN A 1152 -0.47 -54.10 5.21
C ASN A 1152 0.65 -54.98 4.62
N TYR A 1153 1.91 -54.60 4.83
CA TYR A 1153 3.07 -55.33 4.31
C TYR A 1153 4.22 -55.38 5.33
N PRO A 1154 4.85 -56.54 5.56
CA PRO A 1154 4.48 -57.87 5.04
C PRO A 1154 3.11 -58.36 5.58
N ASN A 1155 2.41 -59.17 4.79
CA ASN A 1155 1.18 -59.87 5.19
C ASN A 1155 1.13 -61.24 4.46
N PRO A 1156 1.23 -62.38 5.16
CA PRO A 1156 1.28 -62.52 6.62
C PRO A 1156 2.64 -62.06 7.22
N PHE A 1157 2.68 -61.68 8.50
CA PHE A 1157 3.92 -61.23 9.19
C PHE A 1157 4.18 -61.95 10.51
N SER A 1158 5.44 -61.92 10.97
CA SER A 1158 5.89 -62.55 12.24
C SER A 1158 6.56 -61.59 13.22
N THR A 1159 7.12 -60.47 12.74
CA THR A 1159 7.84 -59.47 13.56
C THR A 1159 7.22 -58.09 13.52
N TYR A 1160 6.87 -57.59 12.32
CA TYR A 1160 6.18 -56.32 12.16
C TYR A 1160 5.42 -56.28 10.83
N THR A 1161 4.46 -55.37 10.72
CA THR A 1161 3.83 -54.96 9.47
C THR A 1161 3.74 -53.44 9.42
N GLN A 1162 3.72 -52.88 8.21
CA GLN A 1162 3.35 -51.49 7.97
C GLN A 1162 1.97 -51.43 7.34
N PHE A 1163 1.21 -50.38 7.62
CA PHE A 1163 -0.07 -50.10 6.97
C PHE A 1163 0.15 -49.08 5.87
N TRP A 1164 -0.09 -49.51 4.63
CA TRP A 1164 0.10 -48.71 3.43
C TRP A 1164 -1.27 -48.32 2.88
N PHE A 1165 -1.41 -47.09 2.41
CA PHE A 1165 -2.63 -46.63 1.74
C PHE A 1165 -2.33 -45.45 0.84
N SER A 1166 -3.09 -45.35 -0.26
CA SER A 1166 -3.05 -44.19 -1.14
C SER A 1166 -4.22 -43.24 -0.87
N HIS A 1167 -3.99 -41.93 -0.99
CA HIS A 1167 -4.99 -40.89 -0.79
C HIS A 1167 -4.84 -39.71 -1.75
N ASN A 1168 -5.92 -38.96 -2.00
CA ASN A 1168 -5.95 -37.79 -2.90
C ASN A 1168 -5.64 -36.44 -2.20
N ARG A 1169 -4.91 -36.47 -1.07
CA ARG A 1169 -4.60 -35.28 -0.24
C ARG A 1169 -3.09 -35.11 0.04
N PRO A 1170 -2.23 -35.02 -0.99
CA PRO A 1170 -0.82 -34.75 -0.77
C PRO A 1170 -0.64 -33.36 -0.15
N TYR A 1171 0.43 -33.18 0.64
CA TYR A 1171 0.77 -31.94 1.34
C TYR A 1171 -0.25 -31.45 2.39
N GLU A 1172 -1.26 -32.27 2.74
CA GLU A 1172 -2.19 -32.00 3.85
C GLU A 1172 -1.83 -32.84 5.09
N PRO A 1173 -1.94 -32.29 6.31
CA PRO A 1173 -1.90 -33.09 7.53
C PRO A 1173 -3.18 -33.92 7.66
N LEU A 1174 -3.01 -35.24 7.73
CA LEU A 1174 -4.09 -36.22 7.86
C LEU A 1174 -4.02 -36.90 9.23
N ASP A 1175 -5.12 -36.83 9.98
CA ASP A 1175 -5.33 -37.63 11.19
C ASP A 1175 -5.64 -39.08 10.76
N VAL A 1176 -4.67 -39.98 10.97
CA VAL A 1176 -4.81 -41.39 10.62
C VAL A 1176 -4.94 -42.25 11.87
N GLN A 1177 -5.98 -43.08 11.90
CA GLN A 1177 -6.22 -44.08 12.92
C GLN A 1177 -6.22 -45.48 12.32
N VAL A 1178 -5.44 -46.39 12.90
CA VAL A 1178 -5.52 -47.83 12.61
C VAL A 1178 -6.00 -48.56 13.86
N GLN A 1179 -7.07 -49.34 13.73
CA GLN A 1179 -7.57 -50.22 14.78
C GLN A 1179 -7.49 -51.67 14.29
N VAL A 1180 -6.76 -52.54 14.99
CA VAL A 1180 -6.73 -53.97 14.69
C VAL A 1180 -7.68 -54.70 15.64
N MET A 1181 -8.49 -55.60 15.07
CA MET A 1181 -9.57 -56.31 15.75
C MET A 1181 -9.52 -57.81 15.47
N THR A 1182 -9.90 -58.61 16.46
CA THR A 1182 -10.23 -60.02 16.25
C THR A 1182 -11.42 -60.19 15.29
N ILE A 1183 -11.62 -61.39 14.75
CA ILE A 1183 -12.79 -61.72 13.91
C ILE A 1183 -14.15 -61.51 14.60
N THR A 1184 -14.18 -61.46 15.95
CA THR A 1184 -15.39 -61.17 16.73
C THR A 1184 -15.58 -59.67 17.00
N GLY A 1185 -14.73 -58.80 16.44
CA GLY A 1185 -14.82 -57.33 16.58
C GLY A 1185 -14.15 -56.75 17.83
N LYS A 1186 -13.49 -57.55 18.66
CA LYS A 1186 -12.73 -57.02 19.81
C LYS A 1186 -11.45 -56.35 19.31
N VAL A 1187 -11.31 -55.04 19.56
CA VAL A 1187 -10.08 -54.27 19.30
C VAL A 1187 -8.95 -54.77 20.19
N VAL A 1188 -7.79 -55.03 19.60
CA VAL A 1188 -6.58 -55.49 20.28
C VAL A 1188 -5.45 -54.46 20.19
N TRP A 1189 -5.48 -53.56 19.21
CA TRP A 1189 -4.47 -52.52 19.07
C TRP A 1189 -5.05 -51.29 18.38
N THR A 1190 -4.68 -50.09 18.84
CA THR A 1190 -5.04 -48.81 18.20
C THR A 1190 -3.84 -47.88 18.09
N LYS A 1191 -3.64 -47.29 16.91
CA LYS A 1191 -2.66 -46.23 16.69
C LYS A 1191 -3.32 -45.01 16.07
N ASN A 1192 -3.05 -43.84 16.65
CA ASN A 1192 -3.36 -42.53 16.06
C ASN A 1192 -2.04 -41.84 15.70
N GLN A 1193 -1.97 -41.27 14.50
CA GLN A 1193 -0.79 -40.55 14.01
C GLN A 1193 -1.21 -39.51 12.98
N ILE A 1194 -0.59 -38.32 13.05
CA ILE A 1194 -0.69 -37.32 11.98
C ILE A 1194 0.32 -37.71 10.90
N VAL A 1195 -0.16 -37.84 9.67
CA VAL A 1195 0.63 -38.18 8.50
C VAL A 1195 0.55 -37.03 7.49
N THR A 1196 1.68 -36.67 6.90
CA THR A 1196 1.75 -35.70 5.79
C THR A 1196 2.67 -36.28 4.73
N THR A 1197 2.15 -36.54 3.53
CA THR A 1197 2.90 -37.13 2.42
C THR A 1197 3.09 -36.10 1.31
N GLU A 1198 4.24 -36.12 0.63
CA GLU A 1198 4.48 -35.30 -0.56
C GLU A 1198 3.74 -35.85 -1.79
N GLY A 1199 3.68 -37.17 -1.94
CA GLY A 1199 2.84 -37.84 -2.93
C GLY A 1199 1.61 -38.50 -2.33
N PHE A 1200 1.09 -39.49 -3.06
CA PHE A 1200 -0.23 -40.07 -2.78
C PHE A 1200 -0.18 -41.31 -1.91
N LEU A 1201 0.99 -41.82 -1.52
CA LEU A 1201 1.16 -43.07 -0.78
C LEU A 1201 1.73 -42.80 0.62
N SER A 1202 1.05 -43.32 1.66
CA SER A 1202 1.57 -43.34 3.03
C SER A 1202 2.09 -44.73 3.40
N ARG A 1203 3.22 -44.78 4.14
CA ARG A 1203 3.83 -45.99 4.70
C ARG A 1203 4.23 -45.85 6.17
N ASP A 1204 3.82 -44.77 6.83
CA ASP A 1204 4.43 -44.32 8.09
C ASP A 1204 3.96 -45.10 9.33
N ILE A 1205 2.85 -45.84 9.21
CA ILE A 1205 2.24 -46.53 10.36
C ILE A 1205 2.78 -47.95 10.44
N THR A 1206 3.60 -48.21 11.45
CA THR A 1206 4.20 -49.52 11.72
C THR A 1206 3.60 -50.15 12.97
N TRP A 1207 3.45 -51.47 12.96
CA TRP A 1207 2.99 -52.26 14.10
C TRP A 1207 3.85 -53.50 14.29
N ASP A 1208 4.24 -53.80 15.55
CA ASP A 1208 5.11 -54.91 15.94
C ASP A 1208 4.34 -56.18 16.38
N GLY A 1209 3.03 -56.23 16.15
CA GLY A 1209 2.19 -57.38 16.49
C GLY A 1209 1.92 -57.54 17.99
N LYS A 1210 1.98 -56.46 18.76
CA LYS A 1210 1.58 -56.43 20.18
C LYS A 1210 0.26 -55.70 20.39
N ASP A 1211 -0.48 -56.06 21.43
CA ASP A 1211 -1.65 -55.30 21.84
C ASP A 1211 -1.29 -53.95 22.49
N ASP A 1212 -2.31 -53.17 22.86
CA ASP A 1212 -2.14 -51.87 23.51
C ASP A 1212 -1.47 -51.96 24.91
N PHE A 1213 -1.31 -53.16 25.48
CA PHE A 1213 -0.62 -53.41 26.76
C PHE A 1213 0.82 -53.90 26.58
N GLY A 1214 1.26 -54.12 25.33
CA GLY A 1214 2.60 -54.58 25.01
C GLY A 1214 2.77 -56.10 24.98
N ASP A 1215 1.67 -56.86 25.03
CA ASP A 1215 1.69 -58.32 24.93
C ASP A 1215 1.58 -58.78 23.48
N ARG A 1216 2.30 -59.85 23.10
CA ARG A 1216 2.16 -60.44 21.76
C ARG A 1216 0.78 -61.08 21.62
N ILE A 1217 0.06 -60.71 20.57
CA ILE A 1217 -1.23 -61.31 20.25
C ILE A 1217 -1.06 -62.66 19.52
N GLY A 1218 -2.07 -63.52 19.64
CA GLY A 1218 -2.03 -64.87 19.08
C GLY A 1218 -1.97 -64.89 17.55
N LYS A 1219 -1.31 -65.92 17.01
CA LYS A 1219 -1.27 -66.20 15.57
C LYS A 1219 -2.69 -66.38 15.02
N GLY A 1220 -2.97 -65.85 13.84
CA GLY A 1220 -4.29 -65.93 13.24
C GLY A 1220 -4.65 -64.76 12.33
N VAL A 1221 -5.91 -64.75 11.89
CA VAL A 1221 -6.48 -63.70 11.03
C VAL A 1221 -7.13 -62.62 11.89
N TYR A 1222 -6.81 -61.37 11.61
CA TYR A 1222 -7.40 -60.17 12.22
C TYR A 1222 -7.95 -59.26 11.12
N ILE A 1223 -8.87 -58.38 11.51
CA ILE A 1223 -9.42 -57.33 10.66
C ILE A 1223 -8.87 -56.01 11.17
N TYR A 1224 -8.35 -55.15 10.31
CA TYR A 1224 -8.01 -53.79 10.69
C TYR A 1224 -8.91 -52.78 10.01
N LYS A 1225 -9.20 -51.70 10.73
CA LYS A 1225 -9.91 -50.52 10.24
C LYS A 1225 -8.92 -49.37 10.15
N LEU A 1226 -8.77 -48.82 8.95
CA LEU A 1226 -8.06 -47.57 8.69
C LEU A 1226 -9.09 -46.43 8.59
N THR A 1227 -8.92 -45.39 9.39
CA THR A 1227 -9.69 -44.14 9.31
C THR A 1227 -8.72 -43.00 9.02
N VAL A 1228 -8.99 -42.21 7.99
CA VAL A 1228 -8.18 -41.04 7.63
C VAL A 1228 -9.08 -39.81 7.60
N LYS A 1229 -8.65 -38.71 8.20
CA LYS A 1229 -9.37 -37.44 8.23
C LYS A 1229 -8.45 -36.27 7.88
N SER A 1230 -8.88 -35.39 6.98
CA SER A 1230 -8.15 -34.14 6.68
C SER A 1230 -8.46 -33.07 7.72
N ASN A 1231 -7.42 -32.48 8.31
CA ASN A 1231 -7.57 -31.42 9.32
C ASN A 1231 -7.99 -30.07 8.72
N LEU A 1232 -7.77 -29.88 7.43
CA LEU A 1232 -8.15 -28.67 6.71
C LEU A 1232 -9.61 -28.70 6.27
N THR A 1233 -10.08 -29.85 5.79
CA THR A 1233 -11.43 -29.96 5.18
C THR A 1233 -12.45 -30.65 6.09
N ASN A 1234 -12.03 -31.23 7.20
CA ASN A 1234 -12.83 -32.10 8.08
C ASN A 1234 -13.45 -33.33 7.38
N LYS A 1235 -13.06 -33.64 6.13
CA LYS A 1235 -13.53 -34.82 5.39
C LYS A 1235 -12.83 -36.09 5.89
N LYS A 1236 -13.55 -37.20 5.91
CA LYS A 1236 -13.06 -38.50 6.40
C LYS A 1236 -13.33 -39.64 5.43
N ALA A 1237 -12.49 -40.67 5.48
CA ALA A 1237 -12.62 -41.91 4.75
C ALA A 1237 -12.20 -43.10 5.62
N GLU A 1238 -12.88 -44.24 5.44
CA GLU A 1238 -12.66 -45.44 6.25
C GLU A 1238 -12.55 -46.68 5.35
N LYS A 1239 -11.63 -47.58 5.67
CA LYS A 1239 -11.43 -48.85 4.95
C LYS A 1239 -11.15 -49.99 5.93
N TYR A 1240 -11.66 -51.17 5.61
CA TYR A 1240 -11.44 -52.41 6.37
C TYR A 1240 -10.70 -53.41 5.50
N GLU A 1241 -9.66 -54.03 6.07
CA GLU A 1241 -8.85 -55.04 5.38
C GLU A 1241 -8.43 -56.15 6.37
N LYS A 1242 -7.89 -57.26 5.84
CA LYS A 1242 -7.50 -58.42 6.63
C LYS A 1242 -5.99 -58.51 6.75
N LEU A 1243 -5.52 -58.85 7.96
CA LEU A 1243 -4.11 -59.15 8.21
C LEU A 1243 -3.95 -60.51 8.89
N VAL A 1244 -2.79 -61.13 8.71
CA VAL A 1244 -2.49 -62.47 9.22
C VAL A 1244 -1.15 -62.46 9.95
N ILE A 1245 -1.14 -63.03 11.16
CA ILE A 1245 0.03 -63.13 12.04
C ILE A 1245 0.49 -64.60 12.10
N LEU A 1246 1.78 -64.85 11.83
CA LEU A 1246 2.39 -66.18 11.70
C LEU A 1246 2.94 -66.79 12.98
#